data_AF-A0A6G0UK68-F1
#
_entry.id   AF-A0A6G0UK68-F1
#
_cell.length_a   1.000
_cell.length_b   1.000
_cell.length_c   1.000
_cell.angle_alpha   90.00
_cell.angle_beta   90.00
_cell.angle_gamma   90.00
#
_symmetry.space_group_name_H-M   'P 1'
#
loop_
_entity.id
_entity.type
_entity.pdbx_description
1 polymer ?
#
loop_
_entity_poly.entity_id
_entity_poly.type
_entity_poly.pdbx_seq_one_letter_code
_entity_poly.pdbx_strand_id
1 'polypeptide(L)'
;MWETEYTDSIFPVDHFAYTNTDKFALKYLYNDTNYKPGGAIFFYAGNEGPIESFAENTGIMFDLAPEFDAMIVFAEHRYYGNSTPYPERNASWANVAKLGYLTSIQALADYAIAWASSAPVTYFKDGGTPVGGFDNVVQNTYIASGCSKDTVLAAFNAMTDLGKTDDGRKELTKIFIIDPQSPLNNENDVASLSLYIQIGMEYMAMTDYPYPTNFLEEMPAWPVMAACKNFAGLAPSSDKTELLTALHNAANVYYNSSGNAKTTCLDSSKCGGQTLGALDSGPDGWDFQECTEIIIEMCSLGPPNDFFRMDCNETSFLDFQINLCTGIYGGSVGWNENFMNIDGVKNLYGWDFSQASNIIFTNGQYDPWSIGGVKDTTPGISDGQSRGIYNFMIEGSAHHLDLRQPMSCDPDSVVNARFQIVQIMKCWLNSSDSGCPYTSSSLPSFEIKDPTNCSPIYNGYPWGQSTVDATSTTDSSTTPVTDDGSGILGLQISLYLYNMSFYEPGGTIFFYPGNEGNVESFAQNSGIIWDLAPMFKAAIIFVEHRYWGESLPYGDDSFLNLRNIGFMTSIQAIADFSEVLSKFRQKFNFPPETKVIAIGGSYGGMLGTWMKMKYPTAIHGVWASSAPVIWFNEGEIPLGAYGSRIKKAFNIFGCNDTDALYDGFNTIKSLGKNPEGRKKLSDVFVVDQKTPLEDENSVEKLTSYIQLGIENMGMTNYPYETNFLKQLPPFPINVSCQILKQKSSEISEQKSSKDSEDVLLHLLKDIANVYYNTSGDLETACIDGETCGGGDSKFLNAGIDPWGGGGVTNSTPGISGGQSRGIYNYFYEGSAHHLDLRQPNSCDPQNVHNLRFQVVGILKCWINPDSPNCPFVQKPLPTFGFSSSSECKYIYQGYPWDQNK
;
A
#
# COMPACT_ATOMS: atom_id res chain seq x y z
N MET A 1 -20.24 -13.08 10.88
CA MET A 1 -21.42 -12.43 10.27
C MET A 1 -21.50 -11.02 10.80
N TRP A 2 -21.60 -10.08 9.89
CA TRP A 2 -21.79 -8.65 10.11
C TRP A 2 -23.22 -8.28 9.72
N GLU A 3 -23.63 -7.06 10.04
CA GLU A 3 -24.72 -6.37 9.36
C GLU A 3 -24.12 -5.37 8.35
N THR A 4 -24.78 -5.21 7.19
CA THR A 4 -24.36 -4.27 6.14
C THR A 4 -25.23 -3.03 6.22
N GLU A 5 -24.62 -1.87 6.43
CA GLU A 5 -25.30 -0.58 6.53
C GLU A 5 -24.71 0.45 5.57
N TYR A 6 -25.47 1.52 5.35
CA TYR A 6 -25.06 2.66 4.55
C TYR A 6 -25.20 3.94 5.37
N THR A 7 -24.22 4.81 5.25
CA THR A 7 -24.25 6.14 5.89
C THR A 7 -25.31 7.02 5.22
N ASP A 8 -25.93 7.95 5.96
CA ASP A 8 -27.11 8.77 5.56
C ASP A 8 -26.84 9.82 4.45
N SER A 9 -26.00 9.50 3.47
CA SER A 9 -25.46 10.43 2.47
C SER A 9 -24.78 11.66 3.09
N ILE A 10 -24.03 11.43 4.17
CA ILE A 10 -23.40 12.50 4.97
C ILE A 10 -21.97 12.85 4.54
N PHE A 11 -21.24 11.91 3.91
CA PHE A 11 -19.83 12.08 3.53
C PHE A 11 -19.70 13.02 2.33
N PRO A 12 -18.82 14.04 2.39
CA PRO A 12 -18.66 14.96 1.28
C PRO A 12 -17.95 14.29 0.10
N VAL A 13 -18.37 14.67 -1.10
CA VAL A 13 -17.68 14.29 -2.33
C VAL A 13 -16.24 14.81 -2.31
N ASP A 14 -16.04 16.03 -1.81
CA ASP A 14 -14.75 16.71 -1.73
C ASP A 14 -14.52 17.25 -0.31
N HIS A 15 -13.41 16.82 0.29
CA HIS A 15 -12.93 17.23 1.60
C HIS A 15 -11.91 18.39 1.54
N PHE A 16 -11.25 18.66 0.41
CA PHE A 16 -10.10 19.59 0.34
C PHE A 16 -10.38 20.87 -0.42
N ALA A 17 -11.22 20.81 -1.44
CA ALA A 17 -11.76 22.01 -2.07
C ALA A 17 -13.24 22.19 -1.73
N TYR A 18 -13.70 23.37 -2.12
CA TYR A 18 -14.68 24.14 -1.36
C TYR A 18 -15.72 24.81 -2.28
N THR A 19 -15.80 24.26 -3.48
CA THR A 19 -16.69 24.64 -4.59
C THR A 19 -17.58 23.47 -5.01
N ASN A 20 -17.27 22.26 -4.55
CA ASN A 20 -18.15 21.11 -4.60
C ASN A 20 -18.83 20.95 -3.22
N THR A 21 -20.12 20.63 -3.21
CA THR A 21 -20.93 20.43 -1.99
C THR A 21 -21.74 19.13 -2.05
N ASP A 22 -21.49 18.28 -3.04
CA ASP A 22 -22.18 17.01 -3.20
C ASP A 22 -21.78 16.06 -2.07
N LYS A 23 -22.67 15.14 -1.71
CA LYS A 23 -22.45 14.15 -0.64
C LYS A 23 -22.91 12.76 -1.09
N PHE A 24 -22.41 11.73 -0.43
CA PHE A 24 -22.75 10.34 -0.75
C PHE A 24 -22.77 9.40 0.46
N ALA A 25 -23.35 8.23 0.24
CA ALA A 25 -23.38 7.13 1.20
C ALA A 25 -22.16 6.23 1.00
N LEU A 26 -21.24 6.29 1.97
CA LEU A 26 -20.26 5.22 2.19
C LEU A 26 -20.99 4.01 2.78
N LYS A 27 -20.75 2.82 2.23
CA LYS A 27 -21.19 1.52 2.79
C LYS A 27 -20.22 1.09 3.88
N TYR A 28 -20.72 0.42 4.89
CA TYR A 28 -19.88 -0.25 5.88
C TYR A 28 -20.54 -1.53 6.39
N LEU A 29 -19.71 -2.46 6.84
CA LEU A 29 -20.12 -3.66 7.56
C LEU A 29 -19.79 -3.44 9.03
N TYR A 30 -20.66 -3.90 9.94
CA TYR A 30 -20.34 -3.84 11.37
C TYR A 30 -20.74 -5.11 12.12
N ASN A 31 -20.07 -5.37 13.24
CA ASN A 31 -20.48 -6.36 14.23
C ASN A 31 -20.18 -5.83 15.63
N ASP A 32 -21.23 -5.66 16.43
CA ASP A 32 -21.18 -5.22 17.83
C ASP A 32 -21.35 -6.39 18.83
N THR A 33 -21.40 -7.63 18.36
CA THR A 33 -21.80 -8.81 19.16
C THR A 33 -20.91 -9.05 20.37
N ASN A 34 -19.64 -8.65 20.28
CA ASN A 34 -18.66 -8.71 21.37
C ASN A 34 -18.39 -7.35 22.03
N TYR A 35 -18.97 -6.26 21.52
CA TYR A 35 -18.70 -4.92 22.00
C TYR A 35 -19.18 -4.73 23.43
N LYS A 36 -18.33 -4.12 24.27
CA LYS A 36 -18.74 -3.59 25.57
C LYS A 36 -18.35 -2.12 25.69
N PRO A 37 -19.12 -1.27 26.40
CA PRO A 37 -18.78 0.14 26.56
C PRO A 37 -17.37 0.33 27.15
N GLY A 38 -16.46 0.91 26.36
CA GLY A 38 -15.04 1.09 26.71
C GLY A 38 -14.09 0.02 26.17
N GLY A 39 -14.59 -1.00 25.48
CA GLY A 39 -13.79 -1.89 24.62
C GLY A 39 -13.42 -1.21 23.30
N ALA A 40 -12.64 -1.91 22.47
CA ALA A 40 -12.08 -1.33 21.25
C ALA A 40 -13.13 -1.12 20.13
N ILE A 41 -12.76 -0.34 19.13
CA ILE A 41 -13.23 -0.53 17.76
C ILE A 41 -12.07 -1.20 17.02
N PHE A 42 -12.36 -2.16 16.15
CA PHE A 42 -11.48 -2.68 15.10
C PHE A 42 -12.04 -2.23 13.77
N PHE A 43 -11.31 -1.39 13.07
CA PHE A 43 -11.80 -0.76 11.85
C PHE A 43 -10.89 -1.20 10.72
N TYR A 44 -11.47 -1.86 9.75
CA TYR A 44 -10.81 -2.15 8.50
C TYR A 44 -11.11 -0.98 7.56
N ALA A 45 -10.06 -0.23 7.19
CA ALA A 45 -10.17 0.68 6.07
C ALA A 45 -10.23 -0.19 4.83
N GLY A 46 -11.41 -0.22 4.22
CA GLY A 46 -11.62 -0.94 2.98
C GLY A 46 -10.64 -0.52 1.91
N ASN A 47 -10.52 -1.42 0.96
CA ASN A 47 -9.76 -1.27 -0.25
C ASN A 47 -10.69 -1.63 -1.43
N GLU A 48 -10.17 -2.23 -2.49
CA GLU A 48 -10.82 -2.28 -3.79
C GLU A 48 -12.06 -3.13 -3.96
N GLY A 49 -12.14 -4.14 -3.14
CA GLY A 49 -13.20 -5.09 -3.24
C GLY A 49 -14.51 -4.43 -2.85
N PRO A 50 -15.63 -4.99 -3.29
CA PRO A 50 -16.79 -5.08 -2.42
C PRO A 50 -16.32 -5.47 -1.00
N ILE A 51 -16.64 -4.64 -0.01
CA ILE A 51 -16.06 -4.73 1.34
C ILE A 51 -16.30 -6.08 2.03
N GLU A 52 -17.32 -6.83 1.58
CA GLU A 52 -17.58 -8.21 1.97
C GLU A 52 -16.38 -9.14 1.71
N SER A 53 -15.64 -8.98 0.59
CA SER A 53 -14.46 -9.82 0.30
C SER A 53 -13.43 -9.72 1.42
N PHE A 54 -13.18 -8.51 1.91
CA PHE A 54 -12.23 -8.30 3.01
C PHE A 54 -12.76 -8.76 4.35
N ALA A 55 -14.06 -8.62 4.62
CA ALA A 55 -14.66 -9.18 5.84
C ALA A 55 -14.69 -10.71 5.85
N GLU A 56 -14.81 -11.36 4.69
CA GLU A 56 -14.70 -12.82 4.54
C GLU A 56 -13.26 -13.31 4.67
N ASN A 57 -12.30 -12.56 4.14
CA ASN A 57 -10.88 -12.94 4.17
C ASN A 57 -10.15 -12.50 5.46
N THR A 58 -10.63 -11.49 6.20
CA THR A 58 -9.99 -10.94 7.41
C THR A 58 -10.56 -11.55 8.70
N GLY A 59 -10.46 -12.88 8.82
CA GLY A 59 -11.02 -13.63 9.95
C GLY A 59 -10.47 -13.21 11.34
N ILE A 60 -9.21 -12.76 11.44
CA ILE A 60 -8.60 -12.46 12.75
C ILE A 60 -9.33 -11.34 13.52
N MET A 61 -9.92 -10.35 12.84
CA MET A 61 -10.68 -9.28 13.52
C MET A 61 -11.90 -9.83 14.26
N PHE A 62 -12.55 -10.86 13.69
CA PHE A 62 -13.68 -11.55 14.32
C PHE A 62 -13.25 -12.46 15.47
N ASP A 63 -12.09 -13.10 15.36
CA ASP A 63 -11.51 -13.97 16.39
C ASP A 63 -10.93 -13.23 17.59
N LEU A 64 -10.51 -11.97 17.39
CA LEU A 64 -9.96 -11.12 18.44
C LEU A 64 -11.02 -10.28 19.15
N ALA A 65 -12.14 -9.94 18.50
CA ALA A 65 -13.17 -9.08 19.11
C ALA A 65 -13.66 -9.51 20.51
N PRO A 66 -13.79 -10.80 20.87
CA PRO A 66 -14.13 -11.22 22.23
C PRO A 66 -13.04 -10.99 23.29
N GLU A 67 -11.78 -10.91 22.90
CA GLU A 67 -10.63 -10.64 23.80
C GLU A 67 -10.49 -9.13 24.08
N PHE A 68 -11.10 -8.29 23.24
CA PHE A 68 -10.95 -6.82 23.24
C PHE A 68 -12.23 -6.04 23.48
N ASP A 69 -13.31 -6.76 23.82
CA ASP A 69 -14.64 -6.21 24.01
C ASP A 69 -15.06 -5.32 22.83
N ALA A 70 -14.67 -5.74 21.61
CA ALA A 70 -14.55 -4.85 20.48
C ALA A 70 -15.78 -4.86 19.57
N MET A 71 -16.10 -3.69 19.03
CA MET A 71 -16.91 -3.55 17.83
C MET A 71 -16.01 -3.71 16.61
N ILE A 72 -16.50 -4.41 15.59
CA ILE A 72 -15.84 -4.55 14.30
C ILE A 72 -16.55 -3.62 13.32
N VAL A 73 -15.78 -2.89 12.53
CA VAL A 73 -16.23 -2.09 11.39
C VAL A 73 -15.35 -2.43 10.19
N PHE A 74 -15.95 -2.63 9.03
CA PHE A 74 -15.26 -2.63 7.74
C PHE A 74 -15.91 -1.54 6.90
N ALA A 75 -15.27 -0.38 6.74
CA ALA A 75 -15.79 0.68 5.88
C ALA A 75 -15.37 0.37 4.44
N GLU A 76 -16.32 0.34 3.50
CA GLU A 76 -15.99 0.15 2.09
C GLU A 76 -15.21 1.35 1.58
N HIS A 77 -14.21 1.13 0.72
CA HIS A 77 -13.45 2.25 0.20
C HIS A 77 -14.35 3.08 -0.72
N ARG A 78 -14.30 4.42 -0.63
CA ARG A 78 -15.15 5.26 -1.50
C ARG A 78 -14.98 4.84 -2.96
N TYR A 79 -16.11 4.78 -3.68
CA TYR A 79 -16.37 4.18 -5.00
C TYR A 79 -16.40 2.68 -5.16
N TYR A 80 -15.52 1.95 -4.49
CA TYR A 80 -15.46 0.51 -4.67
C TYR A 80 -16.75 -0.17 -4.18
N GLY A 81 -17.04 -1.36 -4.70
CA GLY A 81 -18.26 -2.10 -4.41
C GLY A 81 -19.54 -1.30 -4.71
N ASN A 82 -20.17 -0.77 -3.66
CA ASN A 82 -21.42 0.01 -3.75
C ASN A 82 -21.24 1.50 -3.39
N SER A 83 -20.07 1.93 -2.92
CA SER A 83 -19.84 3.25 -2.31
C SER A 83 -19.64 4.39 -3.33
N THR A 84 -20.37 4.36 -4.45
CA THR A 84 -20.25 5.30 -5.58
C THR A 84 -20.80 6.69 -5.22
N PRO A 85 -19.98 7.76 -5.21
CA PRO A 85 -20.38 9.10 -4.77
C PRO A 85 -21.28 9.95 -5.66
N TYR A 86 -21.63 9.49 -6.86
CA TYR A 86 -22.79 9.99 -7.60
C TYR A 86 -23.65 8.78 -8.00
N PRO A 87 -24.96 8.94 -8.21
CA PRO A 87 -25.86 7.80 -8.36
C PRO A 87 -25.57 6.98 -9.63
N GLU A 88 -25.06 5.76 -9.44
CA GLU A 88 -24.63 4.74 -10.40
C GLU A 88 -23.12 4.71 -10.75
N ARG A 89 -22.58 3.48 -10.85
CA ARG A 89 -21.25 3.14 -11.43
C ARG A 89 -21.11 3.52 -12.93
N ASN A 90 -22.13 4.13 -13.55
CA ASN A 90 -21.99 4.77 -14.88
C ASN A 90 -22.37 6.26 -14.89
N ALA A 91 -22.62 6.93 -13.74
CA ALA A 91 -22.93 8.37 -13.68
C ALA A 91 -21.91 9.25 -12.95
N SER A 92 -21.01 8.68 -12.17
CA SER A 92 -20.05 9.44 -11.39
C SER A 92 -18.90 10.13 -12.12
N TRP A 93 -18.55 10.01 -13.41
CA TRP A 93 -19.06 9.36 -14.62
C TRP A 93 -20.17 10.07 -15.45
N ALA A 94 -20.15 11.40 -15.67
CA ALA A 94 -21.11 12.00 -16.65
C ALA A 94 -20.71 13.29 -17.39
N ASN A 95 -19.82 14.12 -16.84
CA ASN A 95 -19.18 15.25 -17.51
C ASN A 95 -18.04 15.83 -16.65
N VAL A 96 -17.08 16.48 -17.32
CA VAL A 96 -15.88 17.16 -16.78
C VAL A 96 -16.16 18.04 -15.56
N ALA A 97 -15.95 17.49 -14.35
CA ALA A 97 -16.01 18.15 -13.03
C ALA A 97 -16.03 17.19 -11.82
N LYS A 98 -16.47 15.94 -11.98
CA LYS A 98 -16.97 15.14 -10.85
C LYS A 98 -15.89 14.77 -9.85
N LEU A 99 -14.63 14.88 -10.25
CA LEU A 99 -13.58 14.26 -9.49
C LEU A 99 -12.13 14.62 -9.75
N GLY A 100 -11.62 15.25 -8.72
CA GLY A 100 -10.29 15.04 -8.20
C GLY A 100 -10.34 14.89 -6.70
N TYR A 101 -11.39 14.22 -6.23
CA TYR A 101 -11.88 14.27 -4.88
C TYR A 101 -11.99 12.88 -4.22
N LEU A 102 -11.48 11.79 -4.80
CA LEU A 102 -11.02 10.60 -4.07
C LEU A 102 -9.53 10.69 -4.21
N THR A 103 -8.80 10.41 -3.18
CA THR A 103 -7.36 10.32 -3.22
C THR A 103 -6.95 9.45 -2.05
N SER A 104 -5.67 9.19 -1.85
CA SER A 104 -5.25 8.60 -0.58
C SER A 104 -5.66 9.53 0.56
N ILE A 105 -5.58 10.87 0.39
CA ILE A 105 -6.13 11.81 1.38
C ILE A 105 -7.66 11.82 1.46
N GLN A 106 -8.42 11.78 0.36
CA GLN A 106 -9.89 11.84 0.45
C GLN A 106 -10.52 10.51 0.91
N ALA A 107 -9.86 9.37 0.67
CA ALA A 107 -10.22 8.08 1.23
C ALA A 107 -9.95 8.08 2.74
N LEU A 108 -8.72 8.39 3.14
CA LEU A 108 -8.37 8.51 4.56
C LEU A 108 -9.24 9.56 5.29
N ALA A 109 -9.76 10.55 4.55
CA ALA A 109 -10.66 11.56 5.06
C ALA A 109 -12.08 11.08 5.39
N ASP A 110 -12.54 10.00 4.74
CA ASP A 110 -13.74 9.27 5.16
C ASP A 110 -13.48 8.40 6.41
N TYR A 111 -12.21 8.09 6.70
CA TYR A 111 -11.81 7.08 7.68
C TYR A 111 -11.27 7.73 9.01
N ALA A 112 -9.94 7.82 9.27
CA ALA A 112 -9.12 8.23 10.50
C ALA A 112 -8.72 7.56 12.00
N ILE A 113 -8.78 6.40 12.81
CA ILE A 113 -8.82 4.83 13.11
C ILE A 113 -9.01 3.58 12.14
N ALA A 114 -7.96 2.84 11.67
CA ALA A 114 -8.08 1.65 10.78
C ALA A 114 -6.87 0.66 10.77
N TRP A 115 -6.58 -0.10 9.72
CA TRP A 115 -5.40 -0.98 9.69
C TRP A 115 -4.85 -1.08 8.27
N ALA A 116 -3.55 -1.30 8.15
CA ALA A 116 -2.83 -1.51 6.93
C ALA A 116 -2.31 -2.95 6.98
N SER A 117 -2.98 -3.80 6.21
CA SER A 117 -2.69 -5.22 6.13
C SER A 117 -2.44 -5.75 4.75
N SER A 118 -1.48 -6.66 4.76
CA SER A 118 -0.43 -6.77 3.80
C SER A 118 -0.16 -5.48 3.03
N ALA A 119 -0.39 -4.30 3.61
CA ALA A 119 -0.64 -3.09 2.89
C ALA A 119 0.55 -2.22 2.55
N PRO A 120 1.12 -2.21 1.31
CA PRO A 120 2.27 -1.50 0.77
C PRO A 120 2.35 0.04 0.69
N VAL A 121 3.56 0.67 0.83
CA VAL A 121 4.12 1.94 0.26
C VAL A 121 5.66 2.22 0.54
N THR A 122 6.63 1.95 -0.40
CA THR A 122 8.13 2.21 -0.55
C THR A 122 8.68 2.43 -1.96
N TYR A 123 8.14 1.79 -2.99
CA TYR A 123 8.94 1.34 -4.09
C TYR A 123 9.66 2.37 -4.94
N PHE A 124 8.79 3.21 -5.50
CA PHE A 124 8.87 4.31 -6.41
C PHE A 124 9.94 5.31 -6.01
N LYS A 125 9.91 6.47 -6.68
CA LYS A 125 10.97 7.44 -6.71
C LYS A 125 11.74 7.56 -5.42
N ASP A 126 13.03 7.30 -5.52
CA ASP A 126 13.92 7.64 -4.42
C ASP A 126 13.61 6.91 -3.12
N GLY A 127 12.63 6.01 -3.13
CA GLY A 127 12.58 4.95 -2.18
C GLY A 127 13.90 4.26 -2.26
N GLY A 128 14.40 4.00 -3.48
CA GLY A 128 15.70 3.37 -3.66
C GLY A 128 15.62 1.87 -3.35
N THR A 129 14.41 1.36 -3.35
CA THR A 129 14.18 -0.04 -3.67
C THR A 129 14.77 -0.33 -5.03
N PRO A 130 15.29 -1.52 -5.26
CA PRO A 130 15.54 -2.02 -6.58
C PRO A 130 14.31 -2.09 -7.44
N VAL A 131 14.61 -2.41 -8.67
CA VAL A 131 13.66 -2.63 -9.73
C VAL A 131 13.07 -4.02 -9.76
N GLY A 132 13.74 -4.92 -9.06
CA GLY A 132 14.24 -6.12 -9.69
C GLY A 132 14.28 -7.30 -8.74
N GLY A 133 13.20 -7.47 -8.00
CA GLY A 133 13.05 -8.65 -7.19
C GLY A 133 11.71 -9.13 -6.60
N PHE A 134 10.53 -8.63 -6.93
CA PHE A 134 9.21 -9.32 -6.97
C PHE A 134 9.44 -10.79 -7.21
N ASP A 135 9.79 -11.11 -8.45
CA ASP A 135 10.27 -12.33 -9.07
C ASP A 135 11.78 -12.40 -9.21
N ASN A 136 12.53 -11.65 -8.43
CA ASN A 136 13.64 -12.33 -7.79
C ASN A 136 13.09 -13.16 -6.63
N VAL A 137 12.00 -12.77 -5.95
CA VAL A 137 11.33 -13.54 -4.90
C VAL A 137 10.12 -14.38 -5.33
N VAL A 138 9.38 -14.14 -6.41
CA VAL A 138 8.58 -15.17 -7.10
C VAL A 138 9.57 -16.18 -7.63
N GLN A 139 10.68 -15.77 -8.23
CA GLN A 139 11.76 -16.71 -8.52
C GLN A 139 12.26 -17.43 -7.26
N ASN A 140 12.53 -16.76 -6.14
CA ASN A 140 13.01 -17.45 -4.92
C ASN A 140 11.92 -18.33 -4.29
N THR A 141 10.64 -17.98 -4.44
CA THR A 141 9.45 -18.72 -3.99
C THR A 141 9.28 -19.95 -4.87
N TYR A 142 9.32 -19.82 -6.20
CA TYR A 142 9.35 -20.92 -7.15
C TYR A 142 10.58 -21.82 -6.94
N ILE A 143 11.78 -21.27 -6.72
CA ILE A 143 13.00 -22.04 -6.42
C ILE A 143 12.86 -22.80 -5.08
N ALA A 144 12.36 -22.15 -4.02
CA ALA A 144 12.16 -22.77 -2.72
C ALA A 144 11.06 -23.86 -2.75
N SER A 145 10.00 -23.63 -3.54
CA SER A 145 8.96 -24.60 -3.90
C SER A 145 9.41 -25.65 -4.93
N GLY A 146 10.69 -25.64 -5.34
CA GLY A 146 11.36 -26.74 -6.05
C GLY A 146 11.52 -26.59 -7.56
N CYS A 147 11.18 -25.45 -8.16
CA CYS A 147 11.44 -25.18 -9.57
C CYS A 147 12.93 -24.95 -9.88
N SER A 148 13.34 -25.43 -11.06
CA SER A 148 14.65 -25.10 -11.65
C SER A 148 14.55 -23.78 -12.42
N LYS A 149 15.24 -22.73 -11.94
CA LYS A 149 15.36 -21.42 -12.61
C LYS A 149 15.65 -21.57 -14.10
N ASP A 150 16.69 -22.34 -14.43
CA ASP A 150 17.15 -22.51 -15.81
C ASP A 150 16.12 -23.25 -16.68
N THR A 151 15.29 -24.12 -16.08
CA THR A 151 14.23 -24.85 -16.81
C THR A 151 13.02 -23.96 -17.10
N VAL A 152 12.61 -23.12 -16.14
CA VAL A 152 11.52 -22.14 -16.33
C VAL A 152 11.94 -21.09 -17.37
N LEU A 153 13.16 -20.56 -17.23
CA LEU A 153 13.79 -19.66 -18.19
C LEU A 153 13.87 -20.26 -19.60
N ALA A 154 14.19 -21.55 -19.72
CA ALA A 154 14.22 -22.23 -21.02
C ALA A 154 12.83 -22.30 -21.69
N ALA A 155 11.74 -22.36 -20.91
CA ALA A 155 10.38 -22.33 -21.45
C ALA A 155 9.98 -20.96 -21.99
N PHE A 156 10.26 -19.87 -21.27
CA PHE A 156 10.03 -18.49 -21.76
C PHE A 156 10.87 -18.17 -23.01
N ASN A 157 12.14 -18.58 -23.04
CA ASN A 157 12.97 -18.45 -24.24
C ASN A 157 12.46 -19.30 -25.41
N ALA A 158 11.97 -20.52 -25.16
CA ALA A 158 11.38 -21.36 -26.21
C ALA A 158 10.12 -20.72 -26.82
N MET A 159 9.30 -20.07 -26.02
CA MET A 159 8.08 -19.37 -26.45
C MET A 159 8.41 -18.20 -27.38
N THR A 160 9.32 -17.35 -26.92
CA THR A 160 9.85 -16.19 -27.67
C THR A 160 10.41 -16.64 -29.03
N ASP A 161 11.22 -17.70 -29.05
CA ASP A 161 11.81 -18.25 -30.27
C ASP A 161 10.77 -18.75 -31.29
N LEU A 162 9.69 -19.40 -30.82
CA LEU A 162 8.62 -19.86 -31.71
C LEU A 162 7.79 -18.68 -32.24
N GLY A 163 7.61 -17.63 -31.44
CA GLY A 163 6.82 -16.44 -31.78
C GLY A 163 7.28 -15.73 -33.06
N LYS A 164 8.58 -15.79 -33.36
CA LYS A 164 9.25 -15.17 -34.53
C LYS A 164 8.79 -15.69 -35.90
N THR A 165 7.90 -16.69 -35.96
CA THR A 165 7.44 -17.30 -37.23
C THR A 165 5.94 -17.62 -37.22
N ASP A 166 5.28 -17.43 -38.37
CA ASP A 166 3.85 -17.71 -38.53
C ASP A 166 3.48 -19.16 -38.16
N ASP A 167 4.34 -20.13 -38.47
CA ASP A 167 4.09 -21.53 -38.14
C ASP A 167 4.35 -21.84 -36.66
N GLY A 168 5.34 -21.20 -36.03
CA GLY A 168 5.54 -21.26 -34.58
C GLY A 168 4.41 -20.59 -33.80
N ARG A 169 3.83 -19.48 -34.27
CA ARG A 169 2.62 -18.88 -33.68
C ARG A 169 1.40 -19.78 -33.80
N LYS A 170 1.25 -20.51 -34.90
CA LYS A 170 0.24 -21.58 -35.06
C LYS A 170 0.54 -22.81 -34.20
N GLU A 171 1.74 -22.98 -33.67
CA GLU A 171 2.12 -24.05 -32.75
C GLU A 171 1.83 -23.65 -31.31
N LEU A 172 2.26 -22.45 -30.89
CA LEU A 172 1.87 -21.81 -29.63
C LEU A 172 0.35 -21.75 -29.45
N THR A 173 -0.39 -21.37 -30.51
CA THR A 173 -1.88 -21.37 -30.54
C THR A 173 -2.48 -22.72 -30.10
N LYS A 174 -1.81 -23.84 -30.41
CA LYS A 174 -2.27 -25.20 -30.03
C LYS A 174 -1.81 -25.61 -28.64
N ILE A 175 -0.58 -25.25 -28.25
CA ILE A 175 0.01 -25.64 -26.96
C ILE A 175 -0.69 -24.92 -25.81
N PHE A 176 -0.96 -23.62 -25.98
CA PHE A 176 -1.63 -22.78 -24.99
C PHE A 176 -3.15 -22.66 -25.21
N ILE A 177 -3.71 -23.37 -26.20
CA ILE A 177 -5.15 -23.44 -26.49
C ILE A 177 -5.77 -22.02 -26.62
N ILE A 178 -5.12 -21.14 -27.39
CA ILE A 178 -5.50 -19.72 -27.47
C ILE A 178 -6.89 -19.55 -28.09
N ASP A 179 -7.70 -18.65 -27.54
CA ASP A 179 -9.05 -18.40 -28.05
C ASP A 179 -9.02 -17.83 -29.49
N PRO A 180 -9.89 -18.30 -30.40
CA PRO A 180 -9.97 -17.76 -31.76
C PRO A 180 -10.28 -16.25 -31.86
N GLN A 181 -10.76 -15.61 -30.78
CA GLN A 181 -11.04 -14.18 -30.72
C GLN A 181 -9.85 -13.34 -30.22
N SER A 182 -8.81 -13.96 -29.64
CA SER A 182 -7.52 -13.33 -29.29
C SER A 182 -6.32 -14.05 -29.97
N PRO A 183 -6.27 -14.18 -31.31
CA PRO A 183 -5.30 -15.04 -32.00
C PRO A 183 -3.88 -14.45 -32.07
N LEU A 184 -2.86 -15.33 -32.11
CA LEU A 184 -1.44 -14.95 -32.24
C LEU A 184 -1.07 -14.61 -33.71
N ASN A 185 -1.27 -13.36 -34.12
CA ASN A 185 -0.98 -12.87 -35.48
C ASN A 185 0.48 -12.44 -35.64
N ASN A 186 1.03 -11.73 -34.66
CA ASN A 186 2.36 -11.12 -34.64
C ASN A 186 3.18 -11.54 -33.40
N GLU A 187 4.40 -11.03 -33.24
CA GLU A 187 5.26 -11.34 -32.07
C GLU A 187 4.76 -10.70 -30.77
N ASN A 188 3.93 -9.66 -30.85
CA ASN A 188 3.46 -8.85 -29.73
C ASN A 188 2.27 -9.53 -29.03
N ASP A 189 1.44 -10.23 -29.82
CA ASP A 189 0.43 -11.17 -29.33
C ASP A 189 1.12 -12.31 -28.53
N VAL A 190 2.29 -12.78 -28.99
CA VAL A 190 3.10 -13.80 -28.27
C VAL A 190 3.75 -13.22 -27.02
N ALA A 191 4.18 -11.96 -27.05
CA ALA A 191 4.68 -11.28 -25.88
C ALA A 191 3.57 -11.02 -24.84
N SER A 192 2.32 -10.82 -25.28
CA SER A 192 1.13 -10.69 -24.42
C SER A 192 0.70 -12.05 -23.84
N LEU A 193 0.87 -13.15 -24.58
CA LEU A 193 0.81 -14.51 -24.02
C LEU A 193 1.89 -14.73 -22.95
N SER A 194 3.10 -14.25 -23.23
CA SER A 194 4.22 -14.34 -22.29
C SER A 194 3.93 -13.58 -21.01
N LEU A 195 3.30 -12.39 -21.08
CA LEU A 195 2.77 -11.69 -19.92
C LEU A 195 1.71 -12.51 -19.18
N TYR A 196 0.66 -12.95 -19.87
CA TYR A 196 -0.48 -13.63 -19.27
C TYR A 196 -0.02 -14.80 -18.37
N ILE A 197 0.86 -15.64 -18.90
CA ILE A 197 1.49 -16.74 -18.15
C ILE A 197 2.21 -16.24 -16.89
N GLN A 198 2.94 -15.14 -17.03
CA GLN A 198 3.75 -14.52 -16.01
C GLN A 198 2.89 -13.93 -14.88
N ILE A 199 1.84 -13.17 -15.20
CA ILE A 199 0.90 -12.62 -14.22
C ILE A 199 0.24 -13.75 -13.42
N GLY A 200 -0.13 -14.86 -14.07
CA GLY A 200 -0.58 -16.05 -13.34
C GLY A 200 0.48 -16.65 -12.39
N MET A 201 1.77 -16.53 -12.68
CA MET A 201 2.87 -17.00 -11.81
C MET A 201 3.14 -16.04 -10.65
N GLU A 202 3.07 -14.74 -10.91
CA GLU A 202 3.06 -13.68 -9.90
C GLU A 202 1.91 -13.90 -8.90
N TYR A 203 0.71 -14.19 -9.41
CA TYR A 203 -0.52 -14.26 -8.63
C TYR A 203 -0.75 -15.60 -7.95
N MET A 204 -0.01 -16.65 -8.35
CA MET A 204 0.16 -17.84 -7.51
C MET A 204 1.09 -17.59 -6.34
N ALA A 205 2.07 -16.70 -6.48
CA ALA A 205 3.03 -16.45 -5.42
C ALA A 205 2.48 -15.47 -4.37
N MET A 206 1.73 -14.43 -4.80
CA MET A 206 0.75 -13.68 -3.98
C MET A 206 0.12 -14.55 -2.89
N THR A 207 -0.61 -15.55 -3.37
CA THR A 207 -1.45 -16.43 -2.57
C THR A 207 -0.85 -17.83 -2.44
N ASP A 208 0.48 -17.98 -2.31
CA ASP A 208 1.13 -19.26 -2.01
C ASP A 208 0.85 -19.75 -0.58
N TYR A 209 -0.44 -19.89 -0.25
CA TYR A 209 -0.99 -20.14 1.08
C TYR A 209 -0.87 -21.63 1.47
N PRO A 210 -0.80 -21.94 2.78
CA PRO A 210 -0.63 -23.32 3.24
C PRO A 210 -1.92 -24.15 3.16
N TYR A 211 -3.01 -23.58 2.65
CA TYR A 211 -4.33 -24.20 2.48
C TYR A 211 -5.04 -23.60 1.25
N PRO A 212 -6.05 -24.27 0.66
CA PRO A 212 -6.78 -23.74 -0.50
C PRO A 212 -7.53 -22.46 -0.15
N THR A 213 -7.61 -21.53 -1.10
CA THR A 213 -8.31 -20.25 -0.94
C THR A 213 -9.10 -19.89 -2.19
N ASN A 214 -10.09 -19.01 -2.05
CA ASN A 214 -10.76 -18.34 -3.15
C ASN A 214 -10.77 -16.83 -2.85
N PHE A 215 -9.69 -16.16 -3.22
CA PHE A 215 -9.44 -14.77 -2.83
C PHE A 215 -9.21 -13.88 -4.07
N LEU A 216 -8.19 -14.21 -4.87
CA LEU A 216 -8.10 -13.77 -6.27
C LEU A 216 -8.89 -14.73 -7.19
N GLU A 217 -8.66 -16.03 -7.00
CA GLU A 217 -9.19 -17.15 -7.80
C GLU A 217 -9.23 -18.43 -6.95
N GLU A 218 -9.92 -19.48 -7.41
CA GLU A 218 -10.02 -20.78 -6.73
C GLU A 218 -8.67 -21.55 -6.72
N MET A 219 -7.78 -21.27 -5.77
CA MET A 219 -6.43 -21.84 -5.74
C MET A 219 -6.24 -22.98 -4.72
N PRO A 220 -5.40 -23.99 -5.04
CA PRO A 220 -5.08 -25.10 -4.14
C PRO A 220 -4.17 -24.65 -2.98
N ALA A 221 -3.89 -25.55 -2.03
CA ALA A 221 -2.80 -25.32 -1.08
C ALA A 221 -1.44 -25.37 -1.79
N TRP A 222 -0.56 -24.40 -1.49
CA TRP A 222 0.75 -24.24 -2.12
C TRP A 222 0.68 -24.21 -3.67
N PRO A 223 -0.04 -23.23 -4.27
CA PRO A 223 -0.17 -23.11 -5.73
C PRO A 223 1.18 -23.03 -6.45
N VAL A 224 2.22 -22.42 -5.88
CA VAL A 224 3.55 -22.41 -6.50
C VAL A 224 4.17 -23.81 -6.49
N MET A 225 4.05 -24.56 -5.40
CA MET A 225 4.44 -25.98 -5.38
C MET A 225 3.57 -26.83 -6.33
N ALA A 226 2.33 -26.44 -6.61
CA ALA A 226 1.48 -27.10 -7.59
C ALA A 226 1.95 -26.81 -9.03
N ALA A 227 2.25 -25.55 -9.36
CA ALA A 227 2.84 -25.13 -10.62
C ALA A 227 4.19 -25.82 -10.88
N CYS A 228 5.10 -25.86 -9.90
CA CYS A 228 6.43 -26.46 -10.04
C CYS A 228 6.42 -27.96 -10.34
N LYS A 229 5.36 -28.70 -9.99
CA LYS A 229 5.23 -30.12 -10.36
C LYS A 229 5.16 -30.34 -11.88
N ASN A 230 4.71 -29.36 -12.66
CA ASN A 230 4.66 -29.46 -14.12
C ASN A 230 6.05 -29.45 -14.78
N PHE A 231 7.06 -28.85 -14.13
CA PHE A 231 8.45 -28.84 -14.60
C PHE A 231 9.28 -30.03 -14.06
N ALA A 232 8.69 -30.90 -13.24
CA ALA A 232 9.42 -31.96 -12.54
C ALA A 232 10.01 -32.99 -13.52
N GLY A 233 11.34 -33.06 -13.59
CA GLY A 233 12.08 -33.95 -14.48
C GLY A 233 12.47 -33.34 -15.83
N LEU A 234 12.06 -32.09 -16.12
CA LEU A 234 12.51 -31.35 -17.30
C LEU A 234 13.84 -30.63 -17.05
N ALA A 235 14.66 -30.55 -18.10
CA ALA A 235 15.94 -29.84 -18.09
C ALA A 235 15.91 -28.67 -19.10
N PRO A 236 16.85 -27.71 -19.02
CA PRO A 236 16.96 -26.61 -20.00
C PRO A 236 17.22 -27.09 -21.45
N SER A 237 17.54 -28.37 -21.64
CA SER A 237 17.72 -29.03 -22.93
C SER A 237 16.64 -30.10 -23.24
N SER A 238 15.50 -30.07 -22.55
CA SER A 238 14.29 -30.85 -22.92
C SER A 238 13.68 -30.34 -24.23
N ASP A 239 12.68 -31.06 -24.77
CA ASP A 239 12.03 -30.61 -26.01
C ASP A 239 11.25 -29.30 -25.79
N LYS A 240 11.22 -28.43 -26.81
CA LYS A 240 10.51 -27.14 -26.72
C LYS A 240 9.01 -27.35 -26.47
N THR A 241 8.40 -28.40 -27.02
CA THR A 241 6.99 -28.74 -26.79
C THR A 241 6.74 -29.15 -25.34
N GLU A 242 7.65 -29.93 -24.75
CA GLU A 242 7.57 -30.36 -23.34
C GLU A 242 7.68 -29.16 -22.39
N LEU A 243 8.65 -28.27 -22.62
CA LEU A 243 8.87 -27.05 -21.85
C LEU A 243 7.66 -26.10 -21.93
N LEU A 244 7.10 -25.90 -23.12
CA LEU A 244 5.93 -25.02 -23.32
C LEU A 244 4.63 -25.62 -22.76
N THR A 245 4.47 -26.95 -22.84
CA THR A 245 3.33 -27.64 -22.21
C THR A 245 3.40 -27.56 -20.68
N ALA A 246 4.59 -27.69 -20.10
CA ALA A 246 4.80 -27.48 -18.67
C ALA A 246 4.48 -26.04 -18.24
N LEU A 247 4.84 -25.05 -19.06
CA LEU A 247 4.55 -23.63 -18.81
C LEU A 247 3.04 -23.32 -18.89
N HIS A 248 2.33 -23.86 -19.89
CA HIS A 248 0.87 -23.75 -19.96
C HIS A 248 0.18 -24.40 -18.75
N ASN A 249 0.59 -25.62 -18.39
CA ASN A 249 0.04 -26.33 -17.24
C ASN A 249 0.37 -25.66 -15.89
N ALA A 250 1.48 -24.91 -15.81
CA ALA A 250 1.82 -24.08 -14.66
C ALA A 250 0.86 -22.88 -14.57
N ALA A 251 0.70 -22.09 -15.63
CA ALA A 251 -0.23 -20.96 -15.66
C ALA A 251 -1.69 -21.37 -15.36
N ASN A 252 -2.11 -22.55 -15.83
CA ASN A 252 -3.44 -23.11 -15.55
C ASN A 252 -3.70 -23.44 -14.06
N VAL A 253 -2.69 -23.43 -13.18
CA VAL A 253 -2.90 -23.56 -11.72
C VAL A 253 -3.48 -22.28 -11.12
N TYR A 254 -3.30 -21.13 -11.78
CA TYR A 254 -4.07 -19.91 -11.54
C TYR A 254 -5.37 -19.97 -12.37
N TYR A 255 -5.28 -19.65 -13.66
CA TYR A 255 -6.41 -19.39 -14.56
C TYR A 255 -7.39 -20.56 -14.83
N ASN A 256 -7.11 -21.78 -14.38
CA ASN A 256 -7.96 -22.93 -14.67
C ASN A 256 -7.94 -24.03 -13.60
N SER A 257 -7.67 -23.67 -12.35
CA SER A 257 -7.67 -24.60 -11.21
C SER A 257 -9.01 -25.36 -11.07
N SER A 258 -10.12 -24.67 -11.33
CA SER A 258 -11.48 -25.21 -11.35
C SER A 258 -11.80 -26.10 -12.57
N GLY A 259 -10.94 -26.11 -13.60
CA GLY A 259 -11.10 -26.89 -14.84
C GLY A 259 -12.21 -26.40 -15.78
N ASN A 260 -12.75 -25.20 -15.57
CA ASN A 260 -13.88 -24.66 -16.32
C ASN A 260 -13.49 -23.92 -17.61
N ALA A 261 -12.28 -23.34 -17.67
CA ALA A 261 -11.81 -22.62 -18.85
C ALA A 261 -11.43 -23.59 -19.99
N LYS A 262 -11.81 -23.22 -21.22
CA LYS A 262 -11.72 -24.10 -22.41
C LYS A 262 -10.71 -23.62 -23.45
N THR A 263 -10.34 -22.35 -23.35
CA THR A 263 -9.40 -21.61 -24.20
C THR A 263 -8.71 -20.57 -23.33
N THR A 264 -7.47 -20.23 -23.68
CA THR A 264 -6.73 -19.13 -23.06
C THR A 264 -7.11 -17.83 -23.77
N CYS A 265 -7.78 -16.92 -23.06
CA CYS A 265 -8.14 -15.60 -23.57
C CYS A 265 -7.02 -14.61 -23.24
N LEU A 266 -6.44 -13.96 -24.26
CA LEU A 266 -5.40 -12.94 -24.08
C LEU A 266 -5.95 -11.51 -24.18
N ASP A 267 -7.26 -11.39 -24.38
CA ASP A 267 -7.96 -10.12 -24.61
C ASP A 267 -9.44 -10.28 -24.20
N SER A 268 -9.71 -10.09 -22.91
CA SER A 268 -11.03 -10.26 -22.29
C SER A 268 -12.14 -9.50 -23.03
N SER A 269 -11.83 -8.31 -23.56
CA SER A 269 -12.74 -7.50 -24.39
C SER A 269 -13.31 -8.24 -25.61
N LYS A 270 -12.65 -9.33 -26.05
CA LYS A 270 -13.00 -10.13 -27.24
C LYS A 270 -13.48 -11.54 -26.90
N CYS A 271 -12.94 -12.20 -25.87
CA CYS A 271 -13.32 -13.57 -25.50
C CYS A 271 -14.01 -13.73 -24.13
N GLY A 272 -13.95 -12.72 -23.26
CA GLY A 272 -14.51 -12.72 -21.91
C GLY A 272 -13.67 -13.48 -20.87
N GLY A 273 -13.84 -13.12 -19.61
CA GLY A 273 -13.13 -13.67 -18.45
C GLY A 273 -11.91 -12.84 -18.06
N GLN A 274 -11.06 -13.41 -17.21
CA GLN A 274 -9.82 -12.79 -16.75
C GLN A 274 -8.97 -12.30 -17.92
N THR A 275 -8.83 -10.98 -18.02
CA THR A 275 -7.88 -10.23 -18.84
C THR A 275 -6.45 -10.54 -18.40
N LEU A 276 -5.51 -9.70 -18.83
CA LEU A 276 -4.21 -9.53 -18.21
C LEU A 276 -4.29 -9.07 -16.73
N GLY A 277 -5.49 -9.01 -16.13
CA GLY A 277 -5.77 -9.65 -14.86
C GLY A 277 -6.45 -8.92 -13.67
N ALA A 278 -7.51 -8.06 -13.70
CA ALA A 278 -8.16 -7.14 -12.68
C ALA A 278 -8.97 -7.56 -11.45
N LEU A 279 -8.79 -6.79 -10.36
CA LEU A 279 -9.35 -7.04 -9.02
C LEU A 279 -10.86 -6.81 -8.91
N ASP A 280 -11.44 -6.15 -9.90
CA ASP A 280 -12.88 -6.09 -10.08
C ASP A 280 -13.30 -6.12 -11.57
N SER A 281 -14.53 -6.58 -11.76
CA SER A 281 -15.26 -6.85 -13.00
C SER A 281 -15.68 -5.63 -13.82
N GLY A 282 -14.71 -4.75 -14.11
CA GLY A 282 -14.90 -3.63 -15.03
C GLY A 282 -13.65 -2.75 -15.12
N PRO A 283 -13.77 -1.53 -15.67
CA PRO A 283 -12.87 -0.44 -15.28
C PRO A 283 -12.86 -0.33 -13.76
N ASP A 284 -11.70 -0.56 -13.17
CA ASP A 284 -11.59 -1.18 -11.85
C ASP A 284 -11.20 -0.15 -10.78
N GLY A 285 -9.92 0.10 -10.65
CA GLY A 285 -9.18 -0.04 -9.40
C GLY A 285 -9.04 1.16 -8.49
N TRP A 286 -7.85 1.45 -7.95
CA TRP A 286 -6.51 1.44 -8.55
C TRP A 286 -6.35 2.23 -9.81
N ASP A 287 -6.81 1.71 -10.92
CA ASP A 287 -6.46 2.15 -12.25
C ASP A 287 -6.50 3.67 -12.49
N PHE A 288 -7.24 4.42 -11.71
CA PHE A 288 -7.36 5.87 -11.74
C PHE A 288 -6.72 6.56 -10.55
N GLN A 289 -6.62 5.85 -9.45
CA GLN A 289 -5.73 6.22 -8.37
C GLN A 289 -4.31 6.36 -8.95
N GLU A 290 -3.92 5.37 -9.76
CA GLU A 290 -2.95 5.35 -10.87
C GLU A 290 -3.54 5.78 -12.22
N CYS A 291 -4.08 6.98 -12.26
CA CYS A 291 -3.15 7.97 -12.75
C CYS A 291 -3.27 9.35 -12.08
N THR A 292 -2.99 9.56 -10.79
CA THR A 292 -2.93 10.99 -10.31
C THR A 292 -1.98 11.40 -9.19
N GLU A 293 -2.21 10.83 -8.03
CA GLU A 293 -1.44 11.07 -6.81
C GLU A 293 -0.60 9.85 -6.50
N ILE A 294 -1.09 8.75 -7.07
CA ILE A 294 -0.52 7.46 -7.04
C ILE A 294 -0.43 6.97 -8.57
N ILE A 295 0.59 6.15 -8.97
CA ILE A 295 1.39 5.84 -10.19
C ILE A 295 2.45 4.51 -9.99
N ILE A 296 2.84 3.34 -10.70
CA ILE A 296 3.90 2.18 -10.33
C ILE A 296 5.18 2.16 -11.28
N GLU A 297 6.42 2.22 -10.73
CA GLU A 297 7.75 1.81 -11.24
C GLU A 297 8.06 0.35 -11.73
N MET A 298 7.20 -0.37 -12.44
CA MET A 298 7.44 -1.81 -12.70
C MET A 298 8.62 -2.12 -13.65
N CYS A 299 9.64 -2.91 -13.27
CA CYS A 299 10.73 -3.72 -13.90
C CYS A 299 10.48 -5.46 -14.12
N SER A 300 10.55 -6.56 -15.14
CA SER A 300 11.51 -7.32 -16.33
C SER A 300 13.09 -7.49 -16.29
N LEU A 301 13.77 -8.30 -15.47
CA LEU A 301 15.22 -8.15 -15.17
C LEU A 301 16.04 -9.03 -16.07
N GLY A 302 15.37 -10.06 -16.56
CA GLY A 302 15.94 -11.12 -17.32
C GLY A 302 16.97 -11.89 -16.52
N PRO A 303 17.63 -12.85 -17.19
CA PRO A 303 18.84 -13.46 -16.71
C PRO A 303 19.92 -12.38 -16.57
N PRO A 304 20.75 -12.42 -15.51
CA PRO A 304 20.85 -13.50 -14.52
C PRO A 304 19.92 -13.39 -13.29
N ASN A 305 18.99 -12.45 -13.24
CA ASN A 305 18.43 -11.96 -11.98
C ASN A 305 16.98 -12.44 -11.71
N ASP A 306 16.14 -12.54 -12.74
CA ASP A 306 14.90 -13.35 -12.74
C ASP A 306 15.00 -14.46 -13.82
N PHE A 307 13.87 -15.05 -14.26
CA PHE A 307 13.82 -16.11 -15.27
C PHE A 307 13.16 -15.75 -16.64
N PHE A 308 13.49 -14.57 -17.21
CA PHE A 308 12.92 -14.09 -18.49
C PHE A 308 13.93 -13.82 -19.64
N ARG A 309 14.06 -12.64 -20.28
CA ARG A 309 15.08 -12.40 -21.36
C ARG A 309 15.85 -11.05 -21.33
N MET A 310 15.70 -10.10 -22.26
CA MET A 310 16.51 -8.84 -22.35
C MET A 310 15.79 -7.64 -23.05
N ASP A 311 15.32 -6.64 -22.29
CA ASP A 311 14.45 -5.52 -22.74
C ASP A 311 14.40 -4.07 -22.09
N CYS A 312 14.64 -3.81 -20.80
CA CYS A 312 14.85 -2.48 -20.16
C CYS A 312 16.32 -2.05 -20.59
N ASN A 313 16.63 -0.90 -21.30
CA ASN A 313 18.02 -0.35 -21.62
C ASN A 313 18.52 1.21 -21.47
N GLU A 314 17.77 2.34 -21.27
CA GLU A 314 18.22 3.66 -20.68
C GLU A 314 17.14 4.69 -20.13
N THR A 315 16.23 5.32 -20.92
CA THR A 315 15.38 6.53 -20.57
C THR A 315 13.89 6.32 -20.16
N SER A 316 13.40 5.11 -19.98
CA SER A 316 12.09 4.73 -20.48
C SER A 316 10.93 4.62 -19.53
N PHE A 317 11.07 4.63 -18.22
CA PHE A 317 9.86 4.41 -17.43
C PHE A 317 8.98 5.66 -17.26
N LEU A 318 9.39 6.79 -17.84
CA LEU A 318 8.68 8.08 -17.72
C LEU A 318 7.77 8.45 -18.90
N ASP A 319 8.28 8.43 -20.14
CA ASP A 319 7.56 8.29 -21.52
C ASP A 319 6.28 5.69 -22.57
N PHE A 320 6.31 4.39 -22.03
CA PHE A 320 5.17 3.40 -21.95
C PHE A 320 4.08 3.98 -21.09
N GLN A 321 4.60 4.49 -19.99
CA GLN A 321 3.96 5.08 -18.87
C GLN A 321 2.99 6.17 -19.37
N ILE A 322 3.34 7.41 -19.79
CA ILE A 322 2.46 8.45 -20.39
C ILE A 322 1.78 7.94 -21.72
N ASN A 323 1.27 6.69 -21.88
CA ASN A 323 1.07 6.10 -23.22
C ASN A 323 0.01 4.97 -23.40
N LEU A 324 0.00 3.83 -22.69
CA LEU A 324 -1.33 3.29 -22.28
C LEU A 324 -1.92 4.21 -21.19
N CYS A 325 -1.13 5.17 -20.66
CA CYS A 325 -1.66 6.33 -19.94
C CYS A 325 -2.51 7.22 -20.89
N THR A 326 -2.69 7.03 -22.20
CA THR A 326 -4.07 6.54 -22.53
C THR A 326 -4.11 5.59 -23.73
N GLY A 327 -4.56 4.39 -23.46
CA GLY A 327 -5.75 3.89 -24.15
C GLY A 327 -7.06 4.45 -23.58
N ILE A 328 -7.77 3.62 -22.83
CA ILE A 328 -8.30 3.97 -21.52
C ILE A 328 -9.54 4.90 -21.42
N TYR A 329 -9.62 6.07 -20.73
CA TYR A 329 -8.74 7.26 -20.68
C TYR A 329 -9.21 8.30 -21.71
N GLY A 330 -8.44 8.42 -22.76
CA GLY A 330 -8.85 8.93 -24.06
C GLY A 330 -9.76 10.15 -24.06
N GLY A 331 -10.81 10.05 -24.88
CA GLY A 331 -11.87 11.04 -24.94
C GLY A 331 -13.08 10.76 -24.07
N SER A 332 -13.04 9.92 -23.01
CA SER A 332 -14.30 9.63 -22.27
C SER A 332 -14.81 10.87 -21.59
N VAL A 333 -13.85 11.53 -20.96
CA VAL A 333 -13.71 12.96 -20.81
C VAL A 333 -12.26 13.27 -21.12
N GLY A 334 -11.36 12.46 -20.56
CA GLY A 334 -9.92 12.54 -20.66
C GLY A 334 -9.37 13.58 -19.69
N TRP A 335 -8.54 13.13 -18.77
CA TRP A 335 -7.61 13.99 -18.05
C TRP A 335 -6.31 14.12 -18.91
N ASN A 336 -5.28 14.90 -18.56
CA ASN A 336 -4.05 15.05 -19.38
C ASN A 336 -2.75 15.05 -18.55
N GLU A 337 -1.56 14.88 -19.16
CA GLU A 337 -0.24 14.77 -18.50
C GLU A 337 0.17 15.97 -17.57
N ASN A 338 -0.73 16.91 -17.33
CA ASN A 338 -0.62 17.98 -16.32
C ASN A 338 -1.44 17.73 -15.04
N PHE A 339 -2.11 16.58 -14.88
CA PHE A 339 -2.55 16.10 -13.56
C PHE A 339 -1.48 15.25 -12.86
N MET A 340 -0.34 15.09 -13.55
CA MET A 340 0.87 14.37 -13.19
C MET A 340 1.45 14.69 -11.82
N ASN A 341 1.00 14.02 -10.74
CA ASN A 341 1.85 13.84 -9.58
C ASN A 341 2.52 12.51 -9.39
N ILE A 342 3.35 12.22 -10.36
CA ILE A 342 4.74 11.84 -10.12
C ILE A 342 5.18 11.97 -8.63
N ASP A 343 5.66 13.12 -8.10
CA ASP A 343 6.05 13.39 -6.67
C ASP A 343 5.00 13.07 -5.55
N GLY A 344 3.79 12.60 -5.91
CA GLY A 344 2.49 12.34 -5.22
C GLY A 344 2.56 11.79 -3.82
N VAL A 345 1.91 10.71 -3.38
CA VAL A 345 2.03 10.18 -1.98
C VAL A 345 3.28 10.61 -1.13
N LYS A 346 4.56 10.49 -1.55
CA LYS A 346 5.82 11.04 -0.94
C LYS A 346 5.84 12.57 -0.74
N ASN A 347 5.11 13.35 -1.54
CA ASN A 347 4.48 14.60 -1.15
C ASN A 347 3.87 14.43 0.23
N LEU A 348 2.63 13.95 0.27
CA LEU A 348 1.75 14.00 1.42
C LEU A 348 2.49 13.50 2.65
N TYR A 349 2.92 12.24 2.60
CA TYR A 349 3.31 11.46 3.76
C TYR A 349 4.76 10.92 3.81
N GLY A 350 5.66 11.53 2.99
CA GLY A 350 7.08 11.24 2.61
C GLY A 350 7.81 9.94 2.98
N TRP A 351 9.15 9.93 2.84
CA TRP A 351 10.02 8.99 3.57
C TRP A 351 10.89 9.66 4.66
N ASP A 352 10.50 9.51 5.93
CA ASP A 352 11.31 9.53 7.18
C ASP A 352 10.35 9.30 8.36
N PHE A 353 10.49 8.19 9.08
CA PHE A 353 9.64 7.80 10.22
C PHE A 353 10.38 7.83 11.54
N SER A 354 11.52 8.52 11.58
CA SER A 354 12.17 9.05 12.78
C SER A 354 11.32 10.12 13.48
N GLN A 355 10.02 10.14 13.16
CA GLN A 355 9.05 11.21 13.25
C GLN A 355 7.59 10.69 13.31
N ALA A 356 7.31 9.46 13.76
CA ALA A 356 6.08 8.76 13.36
C ALA A 356 5.56 7.69 14.34
N SER A 357 4.72 8.03 15.33
CA SER A 357 4.10 7.02 16.20
C SER A 357 2.63 6.86 15.93
N ASN A 358 2.15 5.76 16.47
CA ASN A 358 0.92 5.09 16.21
C ASN A 358 1.00 4.38 14.81
N ILE A 359 1.27 3.03 14.56
CA ILE A 359 0.65 1.98 13.59
C ILE A 359 1.00 0.36 13.78
N ILE A 360 0.86 -0.72 12.91
CA ILE A 360 1.38 -2.23 12.93
C ILE A 360 1.38 -3.16 11.62
N PHE A 361 2.41 -3.87 11.03
CA PHE A 361 2.35 -4.51 9.62
C PHE A 361 2.38 -6.05 9.39
N THR A 362 2.28 -6.53 8.14
CA THR A 362 2.07 -7.95 7.75
C THR A 362 2.62 -8.32 6.39
N ASN A 363 3.41 -9.36 6.16
CA ASN A 363 4.80 -9.22 6.60
C ASN A 363 5.72 -10.41 6.92
N GLY A 364 6.53 -11.02 6.01
CA GLY A 364 7.47 -12.18 5.96
C GLY A 364 7.43 -13.02 4.62
N GLN A 365 8.56 -13.47 4.04
CA GLN A 365 8.79 -13.27 2.58
C GLN A 365 8.50 -14.32 1.43
N TYR A 366 7.33 -14.99 1.34
CA TYR A 366 6.77 -15.58 0.07
C TYR A 366 5.43 -14.93 -0.26
N ASP A 367 5.04 -13.90 0.47
CA ASP A 367 4.44 -12.78 -0.22
C ASP A 367 5.64 -12.20 -1.00
N PRO A 368 5.78 -12.39 -2.33
CA PRO A 368 6.97 -11.94 -3.04
C PRO A 368 7.18 -10.45 -2.93
N TRP A 369 6.19 -9.72 -2.40
CA TRP A 369 6.26 -8.38 -1.91
C TRP A 369 7.39 -8.13 -0.96
N SER A 370 7.89 -9.18 -0.31
CA SER A 370 9.24 -9.45 0.24
C SER A 370 10.32 -8.39 0.06
N ILE A 371 10.31 -7.73 -1.11
CA ILE A 371 11.34 -6.80 -1.63
C ILE A 371 11.36 -5.70 -0.50
N GLY A 372 10.23 -5.10 -0.21
CA GLY A 372 10.14 -3.71 -0.52
C GLY A 372 9.70 -2.79 0.56
N GLY A 373 10.35 -2.72 1.73
CA GLY A 373 9.78 -2.04 2.93
C GLY A 373 9.87 -2.96 4.14
N VAL A 374 9.12 -2.71 5.21
CA VAL A 374 9.48 -1.59 6.07
C VAL A 374 10.96 -1.76 6.36
N LYS A 375 11.78 -1.21 5.44
CA LYS A 375 13.02 -1.88 5.10
C LYS A 375 13.85 -2.04 6.34
N ASP A 376 14.49 -3.20 6.56
CA ASP A 376 15.73 -3.30 7.35
C ASP A 376 16.83 -2.54 6.58
N THR A 377 16.56 -1.27 6.28
CA THR A 377 17.28 -0.21 5.56
C THR A 377 16.70 1.21 5.86
N THR A 378 15.47 1.36 6.40
CA THR A 378 14.79 2.64 6.73
C THR A 378 15.16 3.31 8.07
N PRO A 379 15.08 4.67 8.20
CA PRO A 379 14.36 5.50 9.20
C PRO A 379 13.20 4.86 9.97
N GLY A 380 13.43 3.59 10.39
CA GLY A 380 12.52 2.53 10.80
C GLY A 380 13.05 1.34 11.67
N ILE A 381 14.19 0.60 11.43
CA ILE A 381 14.39 -0.79 11.98
C ILE A 381 15.43 -1.15 13.14
N SER A 382 16.29 -0.23 13.62
CA SER A 382 16.79 0.02 15.01
C SER A 382 17.29 1.53 15.46
N ASP A 383 16.71 2.77 15.81
CA ASP A 383 15.48 3.72 16.16
C ASP A 383 14.27 3.78 17.22
N GLY A 384 13.49 2.86 17.81
CA GLY A 384 12.06 2.70 17.46
C GLY A 384 11.15 1.52 17.93
N GLN A 385 11.55 0.40 18.62
CA GLN A 385 10.86 -0.45 19.80
C GLN A 385 10.11 0.75 22.50
N SER A 386 10.75 1.80 23.17
CA SER A 386 10.15 2.98 23.83
C SER A 386 9.70 4.06 22.83
N ARG A 387 9.02 3.67 21.77
CA ARG A 387 8.76 4.52 20.60
C ARG A 387 7.66 3.92 19.68
N GLY A 388 6.94 2.96 20.26
CA GLY A 388 6.11 1.89 19.73
C GLY A 388 6.39 1.12 18.43
N ILE A 389 7.28 1.47 17.49
CA ILE A 389 7.42 0.62 16.29
C ILE A 389 8.15 -0.70 16.57
N TYR A 390 7.55 -1.81 16.21
CA TYR A 390 8.18 -3.12 16.26
C TYR A 390 8.58 -3.56 14.87
N ASN A 391 9.29 -4.67 14.74
CA ASN A 391 9.51 -5.42 13.51
C ASN A 391 9.29 -6.89 13.87
N PHE A 392 8.86 -7.71 12.93
CA PHE A 392 8.72 -9.16 13.07
C PHE A 392 9.77 -9.86 12.16
N MET A 393 9.82 -11.20 12.04
CA MET A 393 10.73 -11.86 11.07
C MET A 393 10.21 -13.25 10.63
N ILE A 394 9.43 -13.38 9.53
CA ILE A 394 8.77 -14.69 9.22
C ILE A 394 8.93 -15.33 7.83
N GLU A 395 8.73 -16.64 7.93
CA GLU A 395 9.22 -17.73 7.13
C GLU A 395 8.04 -18.73 7.02
N GLY A 396 7.64 -19.08 5.78
CA GLY A 396 6.56 -20.01 5.39
C GLY A 396 5.73 -19.82 4.08
N SER A 397 4.68 -18.98 4.02
CA SER A 397 3.68 -18.77 2.93
C SER A 397 3.03 -17.34 2.86
N ALA A 398 3.13 -16.63 1.73
CA ALA A 398 2.12 -15.68 1.20
C ALA A 398 1.58 -14.47 2.03
N HIS A 399 0.62 -13.77 1.41
CA HIS A 399 0.06 -12.45 1.74
C HIS A 399 -0.90 -12.37 2.93
N HIS A 400 -0.60 -11.49 3.90
CA HIS A 400 -1.31 -11.25 5.18
C HIS A 400 -1.99 -12.50 5.75
N LEU A 401 -1.24 -13.61 5.74
CA LEU A 401 -1.76 -14.91 6.15
C LEU A 401 -2.31 -14.88 7.58
N ASP A 402 -1.84 -13.92 8.38
CA ASP A 402 -2.29 -13.68 9.73
C ASP A 402 -3.61 -12.89 9.86
N LEU A 403 -3.95 -11.97 8.95
CA LEU A 403 -5.31 -11.41 8.91
C LEU A 403 -6.34 -12.48 8.59
N ARG A 404 -5.94 -13.46 7.78
CA ARG A 404 -6.77 -14.62 7.48
C ARG A 404 -7.21 -15.30 8.76
N GLN A 405 -8.35 -16.00 8.70
CA GLN A 405 -8.84 -16.79 9.83
C GLN A 405 -7.72 -17.71 10.33
N PRO A 406 -7.40 -17.74 11.64
CA PRO A 406 -6.43 -18.69 12.17
C PRO A 406 -6.80 -20.15 11.89
N MET A 407 -5.83 -20.98 11.50
CA MET A 407 -6.02 -22.38 11.05
C MET A 407 -5.16 -23.36 11.85
N SER A 408 -5.56 -24.63 11.92
CA SER A 408 -4.79 -25.69 12.60
C SER A 408 -3.44 -26.02 11.95
N CYS A 409 -3.29 -25.71 10.66
CA CYS A 409 -2.09 -25.98 9.86
C CYS A 409 -1.19 -24.74 9.64
N ASP A 410 -1.58 -23.60 10.21
CA ASP A 410 -0.76 -22.40 10.39
C ASP A 410 0.68 -22.75 10.87
N PRO A 411 1.75 -22.44 10.13
CA PRO A 411 3.12 -22.64 10.60
C PRO A 411 3.39 -21.97 11.96
N ASP A 412 4.27 -22.54 12.79
CA ASP A 412 4.48 -22.05 14.18
C ASP A 412 4.92 -20.58 14.25
N SER A 413 5.46 -20.11 13.14
CA SER A 413 5.90 -18.77 12.92
C SER A 413 4.70 -17.80 12.74
N VAL A 414 3.49 -18.24 12.29
CA VAL A 414 2.24 -17.44 12.41
C VAL A 414 1.55 -17.60 13.74
N VAL A 415 1.66 -18.77 14.36
CA VAL A 415 1.20 -18.96 15.72
C VAL A 415 1.93 -17.98 16.66
N ASN A 416 3.25 -17.84 16.50
CA ASN A 416 4.05 -16.93 17.30
C ASN A 416 3.87 -15.47 16.89
N ALA A 417 3.80 -15.15 15.59
CA ALA A 417 3.42 -13.82 15.12
C ALA A 417 2.10 -13.40 15.80
N ARG A 418 0.99 -14.10 15.51
CA ARG A 418 -0.36 -13.88 16.09
C ARG A 418 -0.42 -13.88 17.61
N PHE A 419 0.30 -14.75 18.32
CA PHE A 419 0.34 -14.68 19.79
C PHE A 419 0.87 -13.32 20.26
N GLN A 420 1.94 -12.84 19.64
CA GLN A 420 2.38 -11.49 19.92
C GLN A 420 1.41 -10.47 19.30
N ILE A 421 0.64 -10.78 18.23
CA ILE A 421 -0.46 -9.91 17.75
C ILE A 421 -1.48 -9.52 18.85
N VAL A 422 -1.38 -10.15 20.02
CA VAL A 422 -2.18 -9.87 21.21
C VAL A 422 -1.44 -9.11 22.35
N GLN A 423 -0.11 -8.80 22.27
CA GLN A 423 0.65 -7.76 23.04
C GLN A 423 0.88 -6.24 22.53
N ILE A 424 1.22 -5.85 21.25
CA ILE A 424 0.66 -4.59 20.50
C ILE A 424 -0.95 -4.39 20.30
N MET A 425 -2.87 -5.71 19.94
CA MET A 425 -4.37 -5.82 20.39
C MET A 425 -4.87 -5.66 21.92
N LYS A 426 -4.14 -6.08 23.02
CA LYS A 426 -4.03 -5.58 24.47
C LYS A 426 -3.37 -4.22 24.90
N CYS A 427 -2.03 -4.02 24.97
CA CYS A 427 -1.50 -2.87 25.76
C CYS A 427 -1.70 -1.46 25.17
N TRP A 428 -2.12 -1.34 23.91
CA TRP A 428 -2.69 -0.10 23.36
C TRP A 428 -4.02 0.32 23.99
N LEU A 429 -4.65 -0.57 24.72
CA LEU A 429 -5.90 -0.29 25.40
C LEU A 429 -5.63 -0.09 26.90
N ASN A 430 -4.72 -0.89 27.48
CA ASN A 430 -4.25 -0.72 28.85
C ASN A 430 -2.73 -0.93 29.03
N SER A 431 -2.05 0.07 29.59
CA SER A 431 -0.58 0.12 29.65
C SER A 431 0.02 0.46 31.00
N SER A 432 -0.82 0.66 32.02
CA SER A 432 -0.40 0.45 33.39
C SER A 432 -0.17 -1.05 33.68
N ASP A 433 -0.56 -1.92 32.74
CA ASP A 433 -0.32 -3.37 32.79
C ASP A 433 1.17 -3.74 32.79
N SER A 434 1.49 -4.72 33.65
CA SER A 434 2.87 -5.10 33.94
C SER A 434 3.50 -5.89 32.80
N GLY A 435 4.45 -5.28 32.13
CA GLY A 435 5.15 -5.87 30.98
C GLY A 435 5.03 -5.02 29.72
N CYS A 436 4.13 -4.04 29.70
CA CYS A 436 3.99 -3.08 28.62
C CYS A 436 5.09 -1.98 28.73
N PRO A 437 5.76 -1.58 27.62
CA PRO A 437 5.68 -2.21 26.34
C PRO A 437 6.44 -3.55 26.40
N TYR A 438 5.76 -4.57 25.89
CA TYR A 438 6.31 -5.87 25.61
C TYR A 438 7.53 -5.74 24.67
N THR A 439 8.30 -6.82 24.64
CA THR A 439 9.62 -6.92 24.01
C THR A 439 9.78 -8.36 23.50
N SER A 440 10.19 -8.61 22.26
CA SER A 440 10.15 -9.96 21.67
C SER A 440 11.39 -10.81 21.84
N SER A 441 11.16 -12.10 21.57
CA SER A 441 12.01 -12.92 20.71
C SER A 441 11.71 -12.69 19.21
N SER A 442 12.74 -12.74 18.36
CA SER A 442 12.60 -13.16 16.96
C SER A 442 11.62 -14.34 16.81
N LEU A 443 10.94 -14.45 15.68
CA LEU A 443 10.01 -15.55 15.46
C LEU A 443 10.73 -16.90 15.33
N PRO A 444 10.04 -18.02 15.58
CA PRO A 444 10.56 -19.33 15.24
C PRO A 444 10.67 -19.49 13.73
N SER A 445 11.61 -20.33 13.31
CA SER A 445 11.84 -20.66 11.90
C SER A 445 10.65 -21.38 11.27
N PHE A 446 10.58 -21.35 9.94
CA PHE A 446 9.57 -22.08 9.18
C PHE A 446 9.73 -23.60 9.28
N GLU A 447 8.60 -24.29 9.45
CA GLU A 447 8.45 -25.68 9.05
C GLU A 447 7.12 -25.85 8.29
N ILE A 448 7.17 -26.47 7.10
CA ILE A 448 5.97 -26.79 6.31
C ILE A 448 5.11 -27.79 7.10
N LYS A 449 3.88 -27.40 7.42
CA LYS A 449 2.88 -28.28 8.05
C LYS A 449 2.05 -29.02 7.01
N ASP A 450 1.47 -30.16 7.40
CA ASP A 450 0.63 -30.99 6.54
C ASP A 450 -0.72 -30.29 6.25
N PRO A 451 -1.01 -29.93 4.99
CA PRO A 451 -2.23 -29.21 4.64
C PRO A 451 -3.49 -30.09 4.64
N THR A 452 -3.36 -31.42 4.72
CA THR A 452 -4.49 -32.36 4.57
C THR A 452 -5.49 -32.34 5.72
N ASN A 453 -5.15 -31.73 6.85
CA ASN A 453 -6.00 -31.63 8.05
C ASN A 453 -6.12 -30.19 8.58
N CYS A 454 -6.05 -29.20 7.68
CA CYS A 454 -6.37 -27.80 7.98
C CYS A 454 -7.84 -27.63 8.43
N SER A 455 -8.05 -26.87 9.50
CA SER A 455 -9.38 -26.49 10.01
C SER A 455 -9.33 -25.13 10.70
N PRO A 456 -10.34 -24.25 10.54
CA PRO A 456 -10.41 -22.99 11.28
C PRO A 456 -10.37 -23.18 12.80
N ILE A 457 -9.58 -22.35 13.46
CA ILE A 457 -9.61 -22.15 14.90
C ILE A 457 -10.42 -20.87 15.13
N TYR A 458 -11.49 -20.96 15.93
CA TYR A 458 -12.29 -19.82 16.36
C TYR A 458 -12.19 -19.63 17.87
N ASN A 459 -11.81 -18.45 18.34
CA ASN A 459 -11.74 -18.06 19.76
C ASN A 459 -10.91 -19.03 20.63
N GLY A 460 -9.99 -19.77 20.01
CA GLY A 460 -9.30 -20.92 20.61
C GLY A 460 -7.77 -20.89 20.43
N TYR A 461 -7.23 -19.82 19.87
CA TYR A 461 -5.78 -19.61 19.78
C TYR A 461 -5.18 -19.40 21.19
N PRO A 462 -3.95 -19.83 21.47
CA PRO A 462 -3.36 -19.77 22.80
C PRO A 462 -2.87 -18.36 23.17
N TRP A 463 -3.80 -17.44 23.47
CA TRP A 463 -3.49 -16.05 23.86
C TRP A 463 -2.79 -15.90 25.24
N GLY A 464 -2.61 -16.98 26.02
CA GLY A 464 -1.67 -17.04 27.16
C GLY A 464 -1.95 -18.09 28.26
N GLN A 465 -0.89 -18.59 28.93
CA GLN A 465 -0.90 -19.36 30.19
C GLN A 465 0.46 -19.19 30.94
N SER A 466 0.59 -19.46 32.25
CA SER A 466 0.14 -18.62 33.39
C SER A 466 1.01 -18.85 34.65
N THR A 467 1.03 -17.89 35.61
CA THR A 467 1.36 -17.97 37.07
C THR A 467 1.62 -16.54 37.64
N VAL A 468 1.40 -16.15 38.91
CA VAL A 468 0.61 -16.68 40.05
C VAL A 468 0.32 -15.56 41.09
N ASP A 469 -0.38 -15.89 42.18
CA ASP A 469 -1.07 -15.03 43.17
C ASP A 469 -0.26 -14.25 44.25
N ALA A 470 -0.89 -13.16 44.77
CA ALA A 470 -0.71 -12.65 46.15
C ALA A 470 -1.84 -11.72 46.74
N THR A 471 -3.13 -12.11 46.66
CA THR A 471 -4.26 -11.78 47.60
C THR A 471 -4.54 -10.36 48.22
N SER A 472 -5.73 -9.79 47.91
CA SER A 472 -6.67 -9.03 48.81
C SER A 472 -6.36 -7.56 49.21
N THR A 473 -7.28 -6.62 49.50
CA THR A 473 -8.74 -6.62 49.89
C THR A 473 -9.57 -5.42 49.32
N THR A 474 -10.91 -5.51 49.44
CA THR A 474 -12.04 -4.55 49.16
C THR A 474 -11.90 -3.10 49.72
N ASP A 475 -12.61 -2.04 49.28
CA ASP A 475 -14.10 -1.94 49.14
C ASP A 475 -14.69 -0.73 48.32
N SER A 476 -15.95 -0.95 47.87
CA SER A 476 -17.10 -0.15 47.33
C SER A 476 -17.11 1.33 46.83
N SER A 477 -17.93 1.53 45.76
CA SER A 477 -18.75 2.72 45.37
C SER A 477 -18.05 3.97 44.77
N THR A 478 -18.56 4.72 43.76
CA THR A 478 -19.75 4.62 42.86
C THR A 478 -19.55 5.50 41.59
N THR A 479 -20.26 5.17 40.50
CA THR A 479 -20.51 5.92 39.22
C THR A 479 -20.40 7.46 39.24
N PRO A 480 -20.03 8.14 38.12
CA PRO A 480 -21.09 8.77 37.29
C PRO A 480 -20.83 9.00 35.77
N VAL A 481 -21.93 9.03 35.00
CA VAL A 481 -22.24 9.60 33.64
C VAL A 481 -21.28 9.50 32.43
N THR A 482 -21.90 9.15 31.30
CA THR A 482 -21.66 9.77 29.98
C THR A 482 -22.19 11.21 29.98
N ASP A 483 -21.33 12.21 29.86
CA ASP A 483 -21.71 13.64 29.78
C ASP A 483 -22.11 14.02 28.33
N ASP A 484 -23.21 14.75 28.16
CA ASP A 484 -23.84 15.04 26.86
C ASP A 484 -23.22 16.26 26.14
N GLY A 485 -21.89 16.28 26.03
CA GLY A 485 -21.10 17.22 25.22
C GLY A 485 -21.10 18.69 25.71
N SER A 486 -21.88 19.03 26.72
CA SER A 486 -22.13 20.43 27.12
C SER A 486 -21.00 21.10 27.92
N GLY A 487 -20.00 20.34 28.37
CA GLY A 487 -18.96 20.79 29.32
C GLY A 487 -17.84 21.71 28.81
N ILE A 488 -17.64 21.88 27.49
CA ILE A 488 -16.54 22.71 26.93
C ILE A 488 -17.09 23.81 26.01
N LEU A 489 -17.69 24.84 26.61
CA LEU A 489 -18.18 26.01 25.89
C LEU A 489 -17.05 26.73 25.12
N GLY A 490 -17.20 26.81 23.78
CA GLY A 490 -16.50 27.78 22.94
C GLY A 490 -15.52 27.27 21.88
N LEU A 491 -15.46 25.96 21.58
CA LEU A 491 -14.60 25.41 20.51
C LEU A 491 -15.36 25.12 19.19
N GLN A 492 -14.60 24.91 18.11
CA GLN A 492 -15.09 24.47 16.79
C GLN A 492 -14.76 23.00 16.47
N ILE A 493 -14.30 22.24 17.45
CA ILE A 493 -14.05 20.79 17.38
C ILE A 493 -15.13 20.07 18.18
N SER A 494 -15.75 19.04 17.59
CA SER A 494 -16.84 18.26 18.20
C SER A 494 -16.32 16.98 18.84
N LEU A 495 -15.39 16.28 18.18
CA LEU A 495 -14.87 14.99 18.60
C LEU A 495 -13.38 15.05 18.94
N TYR A 496 -13.01 14.34 19.99
CA TYR A 496 -11.64 14.04 20.37
C TYR A 496 -11.64 12.72 21.14
N LEU A 497 -10.62 11.89 20.94
CA LEU A 497 -10.44 10.64 21.67
C LEU A 497 -9.31 10.82 22.69
N TYR A 498 -9.42 10.12 23.82
CA TYR A 498 -8.36 10.14 24.82
C TYR A 498 -8.32 8.85 25.64
N ASN A 499 -7.11 8.43 26.03
CA ASN A 499 -6.90 7.30 26.93
C ASN A 499 -6.01 7.73 28.11
N MET A 500 -6.51 7.47 29.32
CA MET A 500 -5.89 7.79 30.61
C MET A 500 -5.46 6.55 31.40
N SER A 501 -5.84 5.33 30.97
CA SER A 501 -5.51 4.03 31.62
C SER A 501 -4.01 3.75 31.74
N PHE A 502 -3.25 4.60 31.06
CA PHE A 502 -1.83 4.59 30.82
C PHE A 502 -1.02 5.54 31.69
N TYR A 503 -1.70 6.56 32.23
CA TYR A 503 -1.05 7.75 32.71
C TYR A 503 -0.68 7.63 34.19
N GLU A 504 0.61 7.66 34.49
CA GLU A 504 1.11 7.83 35.85
C GLU A 504 1.59 9.26 36.09
N PRO A 505 1.48 9.80 37.32
CA PRO A 505 2.06 11.08 37.69
C PRO A 505 3.57 11.16 37.36
N GLY A 506 3.95 12.07 36.46
CA GLY A 506 5.31 12.22 35.95
C GLY A 506 5.55 11.61 34.56
N GLY A 507 4.56 10.93 33.98
CA GLY A 507 4.56 10.52 32.59
C GLY A 507 4.40 11.68 31.59
N THR A 508 4.40 11.37 30.30
CA THR A 508 4.15 12.33 29.22
C THR A 508 2.68 12.37 28.81
N ILE A 509 2.33 13.27 27.90
CA ILE A 509 1.19 13.16 27.01
C ILE A 509 1.74 12.80 25.63
N PHE A 510 0.97 12.07 24.85
CA PHE A 510 1.11 12.03 23.41
C PHE A 510 -0.11 12.64 22.74
N PHE A 511 0.16 13.38 21.67
CA PHE A 511 -0.84 14.18 21.00
C PHE A 511 -0.82 13.91 19.51
N TYR A 512 -1.95 13.49 18.94
CA TYR A 512 -2.08 13.37 17.50
C TYR A 512 -2.87 14.57 16.96
N PRO A 513 -2.24 15.44 16.13
CA PRO A 513 -2.98 16.41 15.33
C PRO A 513 -3.73 15.65 14.25
N GLY A 514 -5.07 15.74 14.24
CA GLY A 514 -5.90 15.14 13.21
C GLY A 514 -5.38 15.46 11.81
N ASN A 515 -5.32 14.41 11.00
CA ASN A 515 -4.88 14.47 9.61
C ASN A 515 -6.00 15.02 8.73
N GLU A 516 -5.88 14.85 7.42
CA GLU A 516 -7.02 14.84 6.51
C GLU A 516 -8.01 13.71 6.87
N GLY A 517 -8.91 13.95 7.82
CA GLY A 517 -9.97 13.01 8.18
C GLY A 517 -10.62 13.22 9.52
N ASN A 518 -11.61 12.35 9.77
CA ASN A 518 -12.32 12.14 11.04
C ASN A 518 -11.28 11.81 12.14
N VAL A 519 -11.59 10.92 13.07
CA VAL A 519 -10.55 10.18 13.75
C VAL A 519 -10.75 8.65 13.73
N GLU A 520 -11.33 8.01 12.65
CA GLU A 520 -11.49 6.52 12.35
C GLU A 520 -10.95 5.73 10.98
N SER A 521 -9.76 5.38 10.30
CA SER A 521 -8.21 5.46 9.96
C SER A 521 -6.92 5.77 10.83
N PHE A 522 -6.29 6.95 10.75
CA PHE A 522 -5.25 7.51 11.64
C PHE A 522 -5.31 7.36 13.20
N ALA A 523 -6.03 6.42 13.82
CA ALA A 523 -5.92 6.03 15.25
C ALA A 523 -6.03 4.51 15.61
N GLN A 524 -5.91 3.62 14.61
CA GLN A 524 -5.32 2.26 14.69
C GLN A 524 -4.28 2.15 13.54
N ASN A 525 -4.66 2.67 12.36
CA ASN A 525 -3.84 3.14 11.24
C ASN A 525 -3.18 4.47 11.62
N SER A 526 -3.40 4.90 12.86
CA SER A 526 -2.29 5.15 13.75
C SER A 526 -2.44 4.35 15.08
N GLY A 527 -1.51 3.47 15.43
CA GLY A 527 -1.51 2.47 16.53
C GLY A 527 -0.36 2.44 17.59
N ILE A 528 0.92 2.22 17.27
CA ILE A 528 2.07 2.42 18.19
C ILE A 528 2.32 3.60 19.23
N ILE A 529 1.72 4.81 19.20
CA ILE A 529 1.73 5.73 20.38
C ILE A 529 1.08 4.96 21.54
N TRP A 530 0.10 4.12 21.25
CA TRP A 530 -0.54 3.31 22.26
C TRP A 530 0.43 2.23 22.85
N ASP A 531 1.62 1.96 22.27
CA ASP A 531 2.75 1.25 22.97
C ASP A 531 3.71 2.20 23.70
N LEU A 532 3.54 3.50 23.49
CA LEU A 532 4.24 4.55 24.23
C LEU A 532 3.56 5.05 25.48
N ALA A 533 2.24 5.07 25.45
CA ALA A 533 1.41 5.00 26.64
C ALA A 533 2.05 4.09 27.72
N PRO A 534 2.48 2.86 27.38
CA PRO A 534 3.37 2.08 28.23
C PRO A 534 4.71 2.75 28.58
N MET A 535 5.69 2.87 27.66
CA MET A 535 7.07 3.15 28.13
C MET A 535 7.31 4.56 28.67
N PHE A 536 6.39 5.50 28.41
CA PHE A 536 6.44 6.85 28.97
C PHE A 536 5.23 7.17 29.86
N LYS A 537 4.49 6.15 30.29
CA LYS A 537 3.36 6.23 31.24
C LYS A 537 2.38 7.34 30.84
N ALA A 538 1.98 7.30 29.57
CA ALA A 538 1.53 8.49 28.87
C ALA A 538 0.04 8.53 28.62
N ALA A 539 -0.58 9.67 28.94
CA ALA A 539 -1.92 9.94 28.45
C ALA A 539 -1.89 10.13 26.93
N ILE A 540 -2.90 9.61 26.24
CA ILE A 540 -3.05 9.79 24.80
C ILE A 540 -4.23 10.71 24.52
N ILE A 541 -4.04 11.62 23.57
CA ILE A 541 -5.06 12.55 23.07
C ILE A 541 -4.98 12.57 21.54
N PHE A 542 -6.07 12.20 20.90
CA PHE A 542 -6.32 12.32 19.47
C PHE A 542 -7.38 13.40 19.26
N VAL A 543 -7.16 14.32 18.31
CA VAL A 543 -8.10 15.41 18.04
C VAL A 543 -8.41 15.45 16.57
N GLU A 544 -9.68 15.29 16.23
CA GLU A 544 -10.19 15.36 14.87
C GLU A 544 -9.94 16.74 14.25
N HIS A 545 -9.71 16.80 12.94
CA HIS A 545 -9.45 18.05 12.25
C HIS A 545 -10.77 18.79 11.95
N ARG A 546 -10.82 20.11 12.21
CA ARG A 546 -11.96 20.96 11.79
C ARG A 546 -12.30 20.77 10.31
N TYR A 547 -13.58 20.62 9.98
CA TYR A 547 -14.12 20.26 8.64
C TYR A 547 -13.98 18.79 8.23
N TRP A 548 -13.53 17.91 9.13
CA TRP A 548 -13.62 16.46 8.93
C TRP A 548 -14.37 15.78 10.09
N GLY A 549 -14.91 14.60 9.79
CA GLY A 549 -15.74 13.81 10.69
C GLY A 549 -16.85 14.63 11.36
N GLU A 550 -16.99 14.49 12.67
CA GLU A 550 -18.02 15.19 13.47
C GLU A 550 -17.69 16.68 13.70
N SER A 551 -16.44 17.09 13.49
CA SER A 551 -15.90 18.43 13.81
C SER A 551 -16.20 19.47 12.74
N LEU A 552 -17.48 19.58 12.37
CA LEU A 552 -18.03 20.52 11.39
C LEU A 552 -18.48 21.83 12.07
N PRO A 553 -17.79 22.98 11.88
CA PRO A 553 -18.05 24.20 12.68
C PRO A 553 -19.41 24.88 12.47
N TYR A 554 -20.20 24.43 11.50
CA TYR A 554 -21.59 24.83 11.26
C TYR A 554 -22.54 23.63 11.11
N GLY A 555 -22.12 22.42 11.49
CA GLY A 555 -22.83 21.17 11.16
C GLY A 555 -22.87 20.95 9.64
N ASP A 556 -23.96 20.39 9.10
CA ASP A 556 -24.16 20.20 7.66
C ASP A 556 -24.00 21.48 6.82
N ASP A 557 -24.32 22.64 7.39
CA ASP A 557 -24.20 23.94 6.72
C ASP A 557 -22.73 24.33 6.38
N SER A 558 -21.73 23.61 6.92
CA SER A 558 -20.30 23.97 6.87
C SER A 558 -19.76 24.17 5.46
N PHE A 559 -20.24 23.40 4.48
CA PHE A 559 -19.79 23.45 3.09
C PHE A 559 -20.68 24.30 2.16
N LEU A 560 -21.82 24.82 2.63
CA LEU A 560 -22.84 25.39 1.73
C LEU A 560 -22.46 26.68 0.98
N ASN A 561 -21.40 27.40 1.40
CA ASN A 561 -20.98 28.65 0.77
C ASN A 561 -19.62 29.13 1.27
N LEU A 562 -18.94 29.95 0.45
CA LEU A 562 -17.62 30.55 0.71
C LEU A 562 -17.43 31.27 2.07
N ARG A 563 -18.49 31.61 2.80
CA ARG A 563 -18.39 32.22 4.14
C ARG A 563 -18.37 31.17 5.26
N ASN A 564 -19.20 30.13 5.18
CA ASN A 564 -19.15 29.01 6.13
C ASN A 564 -17.84 28.23 5.94
N ILE A 565 -17.41 28.12 4.69
CA ILE A 565 -16.21 27.40 4.26
C ILE A 565 -14.89 28.16 4.54
N GLY A 566 -14.93 29.42 4.95
CA GLY A 566 -13.72 30.26 5.06
C GLY A 566 -12.71 29.89 6.16
N PHE A 567 -12.81 28.71 6.81
CA PHE A 567 -12.08 28.40 8.04
C PHE A 567 -11.36 27.03 8.10
N MET A 568 -11.43 26.19 7.07
CA MET A 568 -10.48 25.07 6.92
C MET A 568 -9.17 25.61 6.39
N THR A 569 -8.25 25.81 7.32
CA THR A 569 -6.85 26.12 7.00
C THR A 569 -5.99 25.42 8.04
N SER A 570 -4.81 24.96 7.64
CA SER A 570 -3.87 24.31 8.56
C SER A 570 -3.57 25.19 9.79
N ILE A 571 -3.49 26.52 9.61
CA ILE A 571 -3.32 27.53 10.67
C ILE A 571 -4.42 27.44 11.73
N GLN A 572 -5.67 27.23 11.32
CA GLN A 572 -6.82 27.18 12.22
C GLN A 572 -6.93 25.82 12.95
N ALA A 573 -6.51 24.73 12.30
CA ALA A 573 -6.45 23.41 12.95
C ALA A 573 -5.38 23.34 14.04
N ILE A 574 -4.15 23.80 13.77
CA ILE A 574 -3.11 23.86 14.81
C ILE A 574 -3.46 24.79 15.98
N ALA A 575 -4.38 25.76 15.78
CA ALA A 575 -4.92 26.58 16.85
C ALA A 575 -5.89 25.78 17.75
N ASP A 576 -6.85 25.04 17.16
CA ASP A 576 -7.75 24.17 17.94
C ASP A 576 -6.96 23.11 18.71
N PHE A 577 -6.01 22.44 18.06
CA PHE A 577 -5.13 21.44 18.67
C PHE A 577 -4.38 22.00 19.90
N SER A 578 -3.93 23.26 19.84
CA SER A 578 -3.28 23.91 20.98
C SER A 578 -4.26 24.28 22.10
N GLU A 579 -5.53 24.60 21.79
CA GLU A 579 -6.53 24.91 22.80
C GLU A 579 -7.09 23.64 23.46
N VAL A 580 -7.31 22.57 22.70
CA VAL A 580 -7.74 21.26 23.22
C VAL A 580 -6.69 20.74 24.21
N LEU A 581 -5.38 20.77 23.88
CA LEU A 581 -4.31 20.43 24.84
C LEU A 581 -4.35 21.28 26.11
N SER A 582 -4.61 22.58 26.01
CA SER A 582 -4.72 23.50 27.15
C SER A 582 -5.91 23.15 28.06
N LYS A 583 -7.03 22.74 27.48
CA LYS A 583 -8.25 22.32 28.19
C LYS A 583 -8.11 20.93 28.79
N PHE A 584 -7.42 20.00 28.13
CA PHE A 584 -7.08 18.68 28.68
C PHE A 584 -6.19 18.77 29.93
N ARG A 585 -5.19 19.68 29.92
CA ARG A 585 -4.37 19.98 31.10
C ARG A 585 -5.18 20.45 32.30
N GLN A 586 -6.25 21.20 32.08
CA GLN A 586 -7.16 21.64 33.13
C GLN A 586 -8.12 20.51 33.56
N LYS A 587 -8.71 19.78 32.60
CA LYS A 587 -9.69 18.69 32.85
C LYS A 587 -9.10 17.53 33.68
N PHE A 588 -7.86 17.13 33.39
CA PHE A 588 -7.19 16.01 34.08
C PHE A 588 -6.10 16.46 35.07
N ASN A 589 -5.99 17.77 35.33
CA ASN A 589 -5.00 18.37 36.24
C ASN A 589 -3.57 17.85 35.98
N PHE A 590 -3.17 17.76 34.70
CA PHE A 590 -1.82 17.37 34.30
C PHE A 590 -0.79 18.35 34.88
N PRO A 591 0.27 17.88 35.57
CA PRO A 591 1.34 18.74 36.04
C PRO A 591 1.92 19.63 34.92
N PRO A 592 2.25 20.91 35.19
CA PRO A 592 2.80 21.81 34.17
C PRO A 592 4.04 21.27 33.46
N GLU A 593 4.85 20.47 34.16
CA GLU A 593 6.05 19.82 33.66
C GLU A 593 5.81 18.60 32.77
N THR A 594 4.61 17.99 32.80
CA THR A 594 4.25 16.83 31.96
C THR A 594 4.56 17.15 30.50
N LYS A 595 5.42 16.33 29.91
CA LYS A 595 5.89 16.49 28.53
C LYS A 595 4.71 16.24 27.58
N VAL A 596 4.83 16.72 26.34
CA VAL A 596 3.91 16.35 25.26
C VAL A 596 4.76 16.10 24.04
N ILE A 597 4.71 14.91 23.45
CA ILE A 597 5.28 14.74 22.11
C ILE A 597 4.08 14.74 21.17
N ALA A 598 4.06 15.65 20.20
CA ALA A 598 3.04 15.65 19.17
C ALA A 598 3.52 14.84 17.99
N ILE A 599 2.63 14.01 17.47
CA ILE A 599 3.00 12.89 16.64
C ILE A 599 1.94 12.68 15.59
N GLY A 600 2.33 12.78 14.34
CA GLY A 600 1.48 12.53 13.19
C GLY A 600 2.35 12.43 11.95
N GLY A 601 1.80 11.87 10.90
CA GLY A 601 2.43 11.86 9.59
C GLY A 601 1.56 12.54 8.55
N SER A 602 2.10 12.72 7.35
CA SER A 602 1.44 13.45 6.27
C SER A 602 1.45 14.95 6.51
N TYR A 603 0.49 15.64 5.92
CA TYR A 603 -0.13 16.84 6.46
C TYR A 603 -0.32 16.82 7.98
N GLY A 604 -0.67 15.72 8.64
CA GLY A 604 -0.68 15.60 10.12
C GLY A 604 0.72 15.74 10.74
N GLY A 605 1.75 15.28 10.03
CA GLY A 605 3.15 15.55 10.33
C GLY A 605 3.55 16.99 10.01
N MET A 606 3.02 17.59 8.95
CA MET A 606 3.19 19.01 8.65
C MET A 606 2.55 19.86 9.75
N LEU A 607 1.29 19.59 10.12
CA LEU A 607 0.53 20.15 11.23
C LEU A 607 1.29 19.95 12.55
N GLY A 608 1.86 18.77 12.80
CA GLY A 608 2.77 18.53 13.92
C GLY A 608 4.00 19.45 13.90
N THR A 609 4.73 19.50 12.77
CA THR A 609 5.90 20.38 12.60
C THR A 609 5.54 21.85 12.77
N TRP A 610 4.48 22.29 12.12
CA TRP A 610 3.99 23.67 12.16
C TRP A 610 3.49 23.99 13.56
N MET A 611 2.78 23.09 14.23
CA MET A 611 2.44 23.23 15.64
C MET A 611 3.70 23.30 16.52
N LYS A 612 4.81 22.63 16.16
CA LYS A 612 6.09 22.77 16.89
C LYS A 612 6.77 24.11 16.64
N MET A 613 6.65 24.61 15.42
CA MET A 613 7.18 25.92 15.00
C MET A 613 6.34 27.11 15.47
N LYS A 614 5.03 26.92 15.71
CA LYS A 614 4.07 27.98 16.10
C LYS A 614 3.63 27.89 17.57
N TYR A 615 3.49 26.69 18.13
CA TYR A 615 3.10 26.40 19.51
C TYR A 615 4.15 25.53 20.27
N PRO A 616 5.45 25.92 20.29
CA PRO A 616 6.54 25.12 20.87
C PRO A 616 6.42 24.82 22.37
N THR A 617 5.50 25.48 23.08
CA THR A 617 5.17 25.27 24.49
C THR A 617 3.99 24.31 24.71
N ALA A 618 3.12 24.11 23.71
CA ALA A 618 2.09 23.08 23.78
C ALA A 618 2.74 21.70 23.66
N ILE A 619 3.72 21.58 22.75
CA ILE A 619 4.32 20.31 22.34
C ILE A 619 5.86 20.38 22.41
N HIS A 620 6.45 19.51 23.22
CA HIS A 620 7.84 19.54 23.67
C HIS A 620 8.82 18.93 22.67
N GLY A 621 8.46 17.77 22.11
CA GLY A 621 9.10 17.18 20.94
C GLY A 621 8.06 17.02 19.83
N VAL A 622 8.52 16.82 18.61
CA VAL A 622 7.64 16.42 17.52
C VAL A 622 8.17 15.23 16.77
N TRP A 623 7.21 14.44 16.38
CA TRP A 623 7.29 13.37 15.43
C TRP A 623 6.36 13.78 14.27
N ALA A 624 6.97 14.34 13.22
CA ALA A 624 6.33 14.87 12.02
C ALA A 624 6.66 14.00 10.80
N SER A 625 5.93 12.90 10.64
CA SER A 625 6.40 11.79 9.83
C SER A 625 6.52 12.20 8.38
N SER A 626 7.78 12.20 7.96
CA SER A 626 8.17 12.45 6.58
C SER A 626 7.60 13.75 6.07
N ALA A 627 7.40 14.68 6.99
CA ALA A 627 6.58 15.84 6.76
C ALA A 627 7.27 16.70 5.69
N PRO A 628 6.59 16.95 4.57
CA PRO A 628 7.14 17.57 3.35
C PRO A 628 7.29 19.10 3.47
N VAL A 629 7.84 19.56 4.59
CA VAL A 629 7.74 20.94 5.04
C VAL A 629 8.58 21.96 4.26
N ILE A 630 9.27 21.53 3.18
CA ILE A 630 10.10 22.42 2.35
C ILE A 630 9.80 22.43 0.85
N TRP A 631 8.86 21.66 0.27
CA TRP A 631 8.67 21.71 -1.20
C TRP A 631 8.03 23.01 -1.72
N PHE A 632 7.33 23.74 -0.86
CA PHE A 632 6.75 25.04 -1.22
C PHE A 632 7.78 25.95 -1.92
N ASN A 633 7.29 26.90 -2.73
CA ASN A 633 8.15 27.85 -3.45
C ASN A 633 9.24 28.46 -2.54
N GLU A 634 10.45 28.62 -3.07
CA GLU A 634 11.73 28.84 -2.35
C GLU A 634 12.39 27.59 -1.70
N GLY A 635 11.81 26.39 -1.86
CA GLY A 635 12.28 25.11 -1.30
C GLY A 635 13.58 24.49 -1.82
N GLU A 636 14.22 25.10 -2.83
CA GLU A 636 15.42 24.59 -3.54
C GLU A 636 15.30 23.20 -4.20
N ILE A 637 14.09 22.64 -4.37
CA ILE A 637 13.91 21.30 -4.96
C ILE A 637 13.92 21.36 -6.50
N PRO A 638 14.66 20.47 -7.22
CA PRO A 638 14.68 20.45 -8.68
C PRO A 638 13.36 20.01 -9.31
N LEU A 639 13.00 20.60 -10.46
CA LEU A 639 11.99 20.01 -11.36
C LEU A 639 12.44 18.61 -11.81
N GLY A 640 11.53 17.65 -11.83
CA GLY A 640 11.91 16.24 -12.02
C GLY A 640 12.65 15.64 -10.82
N ALA A 641 12.51 16.23 -9.63
CA ALA A 641 12.78 15.53 -8.38
C ALA A 641 11.88 14.30 -8.18
N TYR A 642 10.81 14.15 -8.98
CA TYR A 642 10.20 12.88 -9.40
C TYR A 642 10.36 12.35 -10.86
N GLY A 643 11.22 12.89 -11.71
CA GLY A 643 11.69 12.17 -12.93
C GLY A 643 12.92 11.28 -12.70
N SER A 644 13.96 11.83 -12.06
CA SER A 644 15.31 11.22 -11.91
C SER A 644 15.44 9.87 -11.19
N ARG A 645 15.30 9.87 -9.85
CA ARG A 645 15.31 8.72 -8.94
C ARG A 645 14.22 7.64 -9.18
N ILE A 646 13.55 7.68 -10.33
CA ILE A 646 12.39 6.87 -10.67
C ILE A 646 12.93 5.61 -11.23
N LYS A 647 13.55 5.87 -12.36
CA LYS A 647 14.70 5.22 -12.93
C LYS A 647 15.82 4.85 -11.94
N LYS A 648 15.82 5.28 -10.66
CA LYS A 648 16.68 4.70 -9.62
C LYS A 648 16.02 3.53 -8.88
N ALA A 649 14.72 3.58 -8.62
CA ALA A 649 13.94 2.35 -8.56
C ALA A 649 14.14 1.50 -9.83
N PHE A 650 14.37 2.08 -11.02
CA PHE A 650 14.85 1.32 -12.19
C PHE A 650 16.26 0.77 -12.16
N ASN A 651 17.11 1.13 -11.20
CA ASN A 651 18.48 0.67 -11.26
C ASN A 651 18.83 -0.40 -10.21
N ILE A 652 18.31 -0.37 -8.97
CA ILE A 652 19.06 -0.95 -7.83
C ILE A 652 19.10 -2.51 -7.74
N PHE A 653 18.64 -3.26 -8.76
CA PHE A 653 19.17 -4.63 -9.03
C PHE A 653 19.38 -4.96 -10.52
N GLY A 654 19.11 -4.03 -11.44
CA GLY A 654 19.78 -4.08 -12.75
C GLY A 654 18.98 -3.70 -13.99
N CYS A 655 18.11 -2.68 -13.94
CA CYS A 655 17.61 -2.01 -15.15
C CYS A 655 18.19 -0.61 -15.27
N ASN A 656 19.52 -0.58 -15.16
CA ASN A 656 20.47 0.55 -15.35
C ASN A 656 20.52 1.05 -16.80
N ASP A 657 19.39 0.89 -17.44
CA ASP A 657 19.21 -0.04 -18.53
C ASP A 657 17.66 -0.15 -18.55
N THR A 658 16.95 0.89 -19.00
CA THR A 658 15.47 1.01 -19.11
C THR A 658 15.09 1.81 -20.37
N ASP A 659 14.95 1.35 -21.63
CA ASP A 659 15.01 2.26 -22.84
C ASP A 659 13.81 2.18 -23.76
N ALA A 660 13.38 0.97 -24.08
CA ALA A 660 12.47 0.78 -25.19
C ALA A 660 11.16 1.53 -25.00
N LEU A 661 10.64 1.59 -23.78
CA LEU A 661 9.44 2.38 -23.58
C LEU A 661 9.63 3.86 -23.98
N TYR A 662 10.83 4.48 -23.96
CA TYR A 662 11.14 5.86 -24.42
C TYR A 662 11.03 6.02 -25.95
N ASP A 663 11.14 4.89 -26.65
CA ASP A 663 10.81 4.82 -28.07
C ASP A 663 9.32 4.53 -28.27
N GLY A 664 8.69 3.68 -27.44
CA GLY A 664 7.23 3.51 -27.44
C GLY A 664 6.50 4.81 -27.15
N PHE A 665 7.13 5.59 -26.30
CA PHE A 665 6.86 6.94 -25.91
C PHE A 665 6.63 7.88 -27.04
N ASN A 666 7.73 8.16 -27.71
CA ASN A 666 7.73 8.99 -28.87
C ASN A 666 6.95 8.31 -30.02
N THR A 667 6.71 6.98 -29.99
CA THR A 667 5.81 6.27 -30.90
C THR A 667 4.34 6.66 -30.72
N ILE A 668 3.77 6.72 -29.52
CA ILE A 668 2.38 7.20 -29.33
C ILE A 668 2.26 8.69 -29.53
N LYS A 669 3.14 9.50 -28.92
CA LYS A 669 3.12 10.95 -29.11
C LYS A 669 3.33 11.31 -30.58
N SER A 670 3.89 10.42 -31.40
CA SER A 670 3.93 10.50 -32.87
C SER A 670 2.63 10.00 -33.54
N LEU A 671 2.21 8.76 -33.31
CA LEU A 671 1.02 8.14 -33.90
C LEU A 671 -0.25 8.95 -33.61
N GLY A 672 -0.36 9.46 -32.40
CA GLY A 672 -1.51 10.24 -31.95
C GLY A 672 -1.78 11.51 -32.73
N LYS A 673 -0.80 12.06 -33.46
CA LYS A 673 -0.99 13.26 -34.30
C LYS A 673 -1.97 13.06 -35.46
N ASN A 674 -2.33 11.82 -35.81
CA ASN A 674 -3.24 11.50 -36.91
C ASN A 674 -4.36 10.51 -36.49
N PRO A 675 -5.55 10.56 -37.12
CA PRO A 675 -6.68 9.70 -36.75
C PRO A 675 -6.39 8.20 -36.90
N GLU A 676 -5.62 7.79 -37.91
CA GLU A 676 -5.26 6.40 -38.16
C GLU A 676 -4.38 5.83 -37.04
N GLY A 677 -3.41 6.63 -36.57
CA GLY A 677 -2.60 6.31 -35.40
C GLY A 677 -3.44 6.29 -34.14
N ARG A 678 -4.25 7.32 -33.85
CA ARG A 678 -5.20 7.31 -32.72
C ARG A 678 -6.11 6.09 -32.73
N LYS A 679 -6.52 5.58 -33.89
CA LYS A 679 -7.24 4.31 -34.00
C LYS A 679 -6.37 3.08 -33.66
N LYS A 680 -5.14 2.97 -34.16
CA LYS A 680 -4.21 1.88 -33.77
C LYS A 680 -4.06 1.81 -32.24
N LEU A 681 -3.93 2.98 -31.61
CA LEU A 681 -3.79 3.14 -30.17
C LEU A 681 -5.08 2.76 -29.44
N SER A 682 -6.24 3.17 -29.98
CA SER A 682 -7.56 2.71 -29.52
C SER A 682 -7.70 1.18 -29.56
N ASP A 683 -7.15 0.54 -30.60
CA ASP A 683 -7.27 -0.91 -30.83
C ASP A 683 -6.32 -1.75 -29.96
N VAL A 684 -5.08 -1.28 -29.70
CA VAL A 684 -4.09 -2.01 -28.85
C VAL A 684 -4.51 -1.97 -27.38
N PHE A 685 -4.82 -0.76 -26.89
CA PHE A 685 -5.06 -0.50 -25.48
C PHE A 685 -6.52 -0.68 -25.06
N VAL A 686 -7.32 -1.36 -25.90
CA VAL A 686 -8.67 -1.86 -25.54
C VAL A 686 -9.65 -0.74 -25.13
N VAL A 687 -9.43 0.44 -25.70
CA VAL A 687 -9.99 1.71 -25.24
C VAL A 687 -11.51 1.70 -25.27
N ASP A 688 -12.14 1.94 -24.12
CA ASP A 688 -13.60 1.92 -23.98
C ASP A 688 -14.25 2.91 -24.97
N GLN A 689 -15.49 2.63 -25.35
CA GLN A 689 -16.24 3.38 -26.35
C GLN A 689 -16.92 4.63 -25.80
N LYS A 690 -16.97 4.78 -24.47
CA LYS A 690 -17.04 6.10 -23.83
C LYS A 690 -15.88 6.96 -24.34
N THR A 691 -14.74 6.35 -24.70
CA THR A 691 -13.39 6.93 -24.62
C THR A 691 -12.59 7.21 -25.92
N PRO A 692 -13.20 7.67 -27.02
CA PRO A 692 -12.51 7.75 -28.31
C PRO A 692 -11.29 8.69 -28.31
N LEU A 693 -10.21 8.28 -28.96
CA LEU A 693 -9.00 9.10 -29.13
C LEU A 693 -9.23 10.12 -30.28
N GLU A 694 -9.98 11.18 -29.98
CA GLU A 694 -10.48 12.19 -30.94
C GLU A 694 -9.46 13.22 -31.46
N ASP A 695 -8.64 13.85 -30.62
CA ASP A 695 -7.69 14.92 -30.97
C ASP A 695 -6.32 14.80 -30.26
N GLU A 696 -5.42 15.80 -30.32
CA GLU A 696 -4.11 15.75 -29.63
C GLU A 696 -4.17 16.13 -28.14
N ASN A 697 -5.18 16.87 -27.69
CA ASN A 697 -5.47 16.94 -26.26
C ASN A 697 -5.91 15.55 -25.81
N SER A 698 -6.65 14.78 -26.62
CA SER A 698 -6.86 13.33 -26.49
C SER A 698 -5.74 12.49 -27.15
N VAL A 699 -4.53 13.07 -27.20
CA VAL A 699 -3.22 12.40 -27.23
C VAL A 699 -2.43 12.80 -25.96
N GLU A 700 -3.00 13.59 -25.05
CA GLU A 700 -2.44 13.87 -23.73
C GLU A 700 -3.14 13.23 -22.51
N LYS A 701 -4.34 12.60 -22.46
CA LYS A 701 -5.44 12.40 -23.43
C LYS A 701 -5.54 11.06 -24.18
N LEU A 702 -4.63 10.13 -24.04
CA LEU A 702 -3.59 9.84 -25.00
C LEU A 702 -2.29 9.53 -24.28
N THR A 703 -2.05 10.33 -23.24
CA THR A 703 -0.88 10.17 -22.41
C THR A 703 -1.09 9.92 -20.92
N SER A 704 -2.16 10.15 -20.11
CA SER A 704 -2.15 9.64 -18.67
C SER A 704 -3.21 8.80 -17.75
N TYR A 705 -3.45 7.41 -17.88
CA TYR A 705 -3.45 6.06 -17.07
C TYR A 705 -2.22 4.99 -17.23
N ILE A 706 -1.09 4.89 -16.45
CA ILE A 706 0.46 4.76 -16.54
C ILE A 706 1.70 5.83 -16.54
N GLN A 707 1.92 7.11 -16.99
CA GLN A 707 3.05 8.02 -16.48
C GLN A 707 2.67 8.58 -15.17
N LEU A 708 1.40 8.84 -15.00
CA LEU A 708 0.84 8.75 -13.71
C LEU A 708 0.79 7.25 -13.24
N GLY A 709 1.76 6.38 -13.62
CA GLY A 709 1.97 4.96 -13.24
C GLY A 709 3.36 4.28 -13.42
N ILE A 710 4.54 4.52 -12.82
CA ILE A 710 5.34 5.45 -11.96
C ILE A 710 5.27 5.45 -10.37
N GLU A 711 4.70 6.42 -9.63
CA GLU A 711 4.50 6.46 -8.16
C GLU A 711 3.03 6.65 -7.41
N ASN A 712 2.05 5.91 -6.75
CA ASN A 712 1.26 4.57 -6.57
C ASN A 712 1.95 3.26 -6.51
N MET A 713 1.91 2.59 -7.61
CA MET A 713 1.45 1.26 -7.88
C MET A 713 2.64 0.44 -7.29
N GLY A 714 3.84 1.03 -7.15
CA GLY A 714 4.49 1.08 -5.84
C GLY A 714 5.33 2.34 -5.53
N MET A 715 4.97 3.27 -4.44
CA MET A 715 5.21 5.40 -3.75
C MET A 715 4.71 2.98 -3.33
N THR A 716 3.37 2.35 -3.09
CA THR A 716 2.90 0.98 -2.69
C THR A 716 3.94 -0.14 -2.81
N ASN A 717 4.64 -0.33 -1.70
CA ASN A 717 5.63 -1.32 -1.36
C ASN A 717 6.00 -1.12 0.09
N TYR A 718 5.28 -1.66 1.02
CA TYR A 718 5.93 -2.19 2.17
C TYR A 718 5.52 -3.67 2.05
N PRO A 719 6.49 -4.61 2.10
CA PRO A 719 6.66 -5.86 1.35
C PRO A 719 5.56 -6.91 1.36
N TYR A 720 4.35 -6.51 1.09
CA TYR A 720 3.17 -7.31 1.28
C TYR A 720 2.06 -6.87 0.26
N GLU A 721 0.95 -7.58 -0.08
CA GLU A 721 -0.12 -7.03 -1.02
C GLU A 721 -1.19 -6.11 -0.38
N THR A 722 -1.60 -4.96 -0.98
CA THR A 722 -2.28 -3.89 -0.19
C THR A 722 -3.75 -3.74 0.02
N ASN A 723 -4.10 -3.53 1.29
CA ASN A 723 -5.39 -3.01 1.68
C ASN A 723 -5.34 -1.51 2.11
N PHE A 724 -4.16 -0.90 2.22
CA PHE A 724 -3.96 0.54 2.06
C PHE A 724 -3.93 0.89 0.56
N LEU A 725 -5.09 1.31 0.06
CA LEU A 725 -5.35 1.93 -1.24
C LEU A 725 -5.80 0.98 -2.42
N LYS A 726 -5.18 -0.20 -2.70
CA LYS A 726 -5.77 -1.44 -3.31
C LYS A 726 -4.80 -2.62 -3.51
N GLN A 727 -5.28 -3.87 -3.45
CA GLN A 727 -4.50 -5.09 -3.54
C GLN A 727 -3.85 -5.22 -4.93
N LEU A 728 -2.76 -5.98 -4.97
CA LEU A 728 -1.60 -5.57 -5.76
C LEU A 728 -0.60 -6.74 -5.77
N PRO A 729 0.18 -7.03 -6.83
CA PRO A 729 1.00 -8.23 -6.89
C PRO A 729 2.52 -7.96 -6.66
N PRO A 730 3.35 -8.98 -6.33
CA PRO A 730 4.24 -8.81 -5.17
C PRO A 730 5.70 -8.33 -5.24
N PHE A 731 5.99 -7.15 -4.67
CA PHE A 731 7.24 -6.31 -4.67
C PHE A 731 7.00 -5.75 -6.10
N PRO A 732 5.88 -5.02 -6.37
CA PRO A 732 5.25 -4.78 -7.67
C PRO A 732 6.18 -4.16 -8.67
N ILE A 733 7.11 -3.30 -8.22
CA ILE A 733 8.10 -2.76 -9.13
C ILE A 733 8.78 -3.89 -9.84
N ASN A 734 8.95 -5.13 -9.38
CA ASN A 734 9.49 -6.10 -10.32
C ASN A 734 8.42 -6.69 -11.29
N VAL A 735 7.74 -5.83 -12.12
CA VAL A 735 7.07 -6.24 -13.40
C VAL A 735 7.33 -5.47 -14.79
N SER A 736 8.36 -4.59 -15.06
CA SER A 736 9.36 -4.45 -16.27
C SER A 736 11.12 -4.44 -16.48
N CYS A 737 12.34 -4.86 -15.77
CA CYS A 737 12.97 -5.62 -14.43
C CYS A 737 12.52 -7.04 -13.51
N GLN A 738 11.57 -8.15 -13.46
CA GLN A 738 10.37 -9.05 -14.12
C GLN A 738 9.16 -8.99 -15.33
N ILE A 739 8.51 -7.98 -16.05
CA ILE A 739 8.12 -8.02 -17.57
C ILE A 739 9.12 -7.41 -18.60
N LEU A 740 9.34 -6.09 -18.74
CA LEU A 740 10.30 -5.42 -19.66
C LEU A 740 11.78 -5.85 -19.58
N LYS A 741 12.11 -7.12 -19.43
CA LYS A 741 13.19 -7.80 -20.16
C LYS A 741 12.59 -9.05 -20.84
N GLN A 742 11.38 -8.94 -21.39
CA GLN A 742 10.66 -9.85 -22.28
C GLN A 742 10.55 -9.26 -23.71
N LYS A 743 9.79 -8.17 -23.87
CA LYS A 743 9.33 -7.52 -25.11
C LYS A 743 10.46 -7.00 -26.00
N SER A 744 11.29 -6.06 -25.58
CA SER A 744 12.47 -5.60 -26.35
C SER A 744 13.58 -6.63 -26.62
N SER A 745 13.44 -7.89 -26.20
CA SER A 745 14.20 -8.97 -26.86
C SER A 745 13.67 -9.19 -28.26
N GLU A 746 12.35 -9.19 -28.44
CA GLU A 746 11.72 -9.17 -29.75
C GLU A 746 12.08 -7.87 -30.50
N ILE A 747 12.11 -6.69 -29.84
CA ILE A 747 12.62 -5.44 -30.50
C ILE A 747 14.07 -5.61 -30.96
N SER A 748 14.93 -6.25 -30.17
CA SER A 748 16.33 -6.52 -30.51
C SER A 748 16.51 -7.53 -31.65
N GLU A 749 15.49 -8.33 -31.96
CA GLU A 749 15.55 -9.40 -32.96
C GLU A 749 14.82 -9.09 -34.27
N GLN A 750 13.88 -8.14 -34.26
CA GLN A 750 13.11 -7.71 -35.42
C GLN A 750 13.91 -6.87 -36.42
N LYS A 751 13.44 -6.83 -37.68
CA LYS A 751 14.16 -6.22 -38.83
C LYS A 751 13.36 -5.20 -39.62
N SER A 752 12.21 -4.76 -39.11
CA SER A 752 11.34 -3.77 -39.72
C SER A 752 10.83 -2.79 -38.66
N SER A 753 10.76 -1.51 -39.01
CA SER A 753 10.39 -0.44 -38.07
C SER A 753 8.95 -0.53 -37.59
N LYS A 754 8.05 -1.15 -38.38
CA LYS A 754 6.62 -1.20 -38.05
C LYS A 754 6.29 -2.28 -37.02
N ASP A 755 7.08 -3.35 -36.99
CA ASP A 755 6.89 -4.44 -36.03
C ASP A 755 7.38 -3.96 -34.65
N SER A 756 8.53 -3.28 -34.62
CA SER A 756 9.09 -2.66 -33.41
C SER A 756 8.16 -1.62 -32.78
N GLU A 757 7.49 -0.75 -33.57
CA GLU A 757 6.42 0.13 -33.05
C GLU A 757 5.35 -0.63 -32.28
N ASP A 758 5.02 -1.86 -32.70
CA ASP A 758 3.91 -2.63 -32.18
C ASP A 758 4.32 -3.56 -31.02
N VAL A 759 5.58 -4.03 -30.99
CA VAL A 759 6.20 -4.57 -29.78
C VAL A 759 6.21 -3.49 -28.73
N LEU A 760 6.62 -2.27 -29.10
CA LEU A 760 6.55 -1.11 -28.23
C LEU A 760 5.12 -0.94 -27.73
N LEU A 761 4.08 -0.75 -28.56
CA LEU A 761 2.71 -0.58 -28.03
C LEU A 761 2.21 -1.71 -27.13
N HIS A 762 2.48 -2.99 -27.39
CA HIS A 762 2.05 -4.04 -26.45
C HIS A 762 2.98 -4.18 -25.26
N LEU A 763 4.24 -3.78 -25.42
CA LEU A 763 5.11 -3.50 -24.30
C LEU A 763 4.44 -2.42 -23.47
N LEU A 764 3.87 -1.36 -24.09
CA LEU A 764 3.13 -0.21 -23.53
C LEU A 764 1.79 -0.56 -22.86
N LYS A 765 1.28 -1.79 -23.05
CA LYS A 765 -0.02 -2.24 -22.51
C LYS A 765 0.11 -2.98 -21.17
N ASP A 766 1.21 -3.68 -21.03
CA ASP A 766 1.29 -4.90 -20.22
C ASP A 766 1.69 -4.64 -18.76
N ILE A 767 2.50 -3.63 -18.55
CA ILE A 767 3.18 -3.24 -17.30
C ILE A 767 2.25 -2.41 -16.38
N ALA A 768 1.16 -1.95 -16.97
CA ALA A 768 0.08 -1.21 -16.39
C ALA A 768 -1.00 -2.17 -15.90
N ASN A 769 -1.32 -3.12 -16.78
CA ASN A 769 -2.25 -4.18 -16.50
C ASN A 769 -1.91 -4.83 -15.16
N VAL A 770 -0.68 -5.22 -14.87
CA VAL A 770 -0.29 -5.83 -13.59
C VAL A 770 -0.93 -5.24 -12.29
N TYR A 771 -1.32 -3.96 -12.26
CA TYR A 771 -1.99 -3.35 -11.11
C TYR A 771 -3.44 -2.97 -11.29
N TYR A 772 -3.86 -2.55 -12.48
CA TYR A 772 -5.30 -2.48 -12.75
C TYR A 772 -5.87 -3.86 -12.59
N ASN A 773 -5.19 -4.65 -13.35
CA ASN A 773 -5.44 -5.94 -13.83
C ASN A 773 -4.73 -6.86 -12.79
N THR A 774 -5.18 -6.86 -11.49
CA THR A 774 -4.72 -7.76 -10.39
C THR A 774 -5.58 -8.99 -9.89
N SER A 775 -6.89 -9.22 -10.18
CA SER A 775 -7.59 -10.55 -10.12
C SER A 775 -8.54 -10.98 -11.29
N GLY A 776 -8.15 -10.79 -12.55
CA GLY A 776 -8.94 -11.00 -13.78
C GLY A 776 -9.40 -9.80 -14.63
N ASP A 777 -10.34 -8.99 -14.16
CA ASP A 777 -11.53 -8.70 -14.96
C ASP A 777 -11.69 -7.31 -15.65
N LEU A 778 -10.61 -6.59 -16.01
CA LEU A 778 -10.67 -5.30 -16.75
C LEU A 778 -11.05 -5.51 -18.22
N GLU A 779 -12.34 -5.75 -18.50
CA GLU A 779 -12.86 -5.97 -19.86
C GLU A 779 -12.47 -4.88 -20.85
N THR A 780 -12.56 -3.62 -20.40
CA THR A 780 -12.01 -2.46 -21.10
C THR A 780 -11.35 -1.55 -20.09
N ALA A 781 -10.06 -1.33 -20.31
CA ALA A 781 -9.46 -0.02 -20.35
C ALA A 781 -10.48 1.13 -20.49
N CYS A 782 -11.02 1.60 -19.37
CA CYS A 782 -11.90 2.75 -19.34
C CYS A 782 -11.49 3.73 -18.27
N ILE A 783 -12.37 4.11 -17.33
CA ILE A 783 -12.23 5.41 -16.70
C ILE A 783 -12.14 6.48 -17.87
N ASP A 784 -11.91 7.77 -17.77
CA ASP A 784 -11.71 8.67 -16.68
C ASP A 784 -13.06 8.86 -15.97
N GLY A 785 -12.98 8.76 -14.66
CA GLY A 785 -13.63 9.61 -13.68
C GLY A 785 -14.77 10.46 -14.20
N GLU A 786 -14.51 11.49 -14.98
CA GLU A 786 -15.57 12.46 -15.24
C GLU A 786 -16.62 11.87 -16.19
N THR A 787 -16.43 10.67 -16.79
CA THR A 787 -17.40 9.99 -17.68
C THR A 787 -17.44 8.43 -17.65
N CYS A 788 -16.74 7.67 -16.79
CA CYS A 788 -16.74 6.19 -16.93
C CYS A 788 -16.96 5.13 -15.80
N GLY A 789 -15.94 4.80 -14.99
CA GLY A 789 -15.57 3.44 -14.53
C GLY A 789 -16.07 2.90 -13.16
N GLY A 790 -15.17 2.45 -12.26
CA GLY A 790 -15.53 1.63 -11.08
C GLY A 790 -15.28 2.16 -9.66
N GLY A 791 -14.26 1.62 -8.99
CA GLY A 791 -13.78 1.99 -7.67
C GLY A 791 -12.75 3.12 -7.68
N ASP A 792 -12.13 3.28 -8.84
CA ASP A 792 -11.07 4.20 -9.23
C ASP A 792 -11.12 5.64 -8.69
N SER A 793 -12.33 6.09 -8.49
CA SER A 793 -12.89 6.90 -9.56
C SER A 793 -12.39 8.31 -9.62
N LYS A 794 -11.78 8.77 -8.52
CA LYS A 794 -11.92 10.17 -8.15
C LYS A 794 -10.59 10.87 -7.82
N PHE A 795 -9.42 10.26 -8.02
CA PHE A 795 -8.08 10.92 -8.01
C PHE A 795 -7.79 11.99 -9.08
N LEU A 796 -8.14 11.83 -10.38
CA LEU A 796 -7.60 12.60 -11.54
C LEU A 796 -7.61 14.14 -11.53
N ASN A 797 -8.35 14.84 -10.68
CA ASN A 797 -8.20 16.31 -10.51
C ASN A 797 -7.60 16.74 -9.14
N ALA A 798 -7.11 15.81 -8.31
CA ALA A 798 -6.06 16.08 -7.34
C ALA A 798 -4.73 16.20 -8.10
N GLY A 799 -4.73 17.11 -9.06
CA GLY A 799 -3.64 17.26 -10.01
C GLY A 799 -2.40 17.76 -9.29
N ILE A 800 -1.30 17.05 -9.51
CA ILE A 800 0.03 17.51 -9.13
C ILE A 800 0.17 17.80 -7.61
N ASP A 801 -0.04 16.78 -6.77
CA ASP A 801 0.36 16.61 -5.35
C ASP A 801 1.92 16.55 -5.12
N PRO A 802 2.71 17.64 -5.08
CA PRO A 802 4.10 17.63 -5.58
C PRO A 802 5.32 17.48 -4.65
N TRP A 803 5.23 17.26 -3.35
CA TRP A 803 6.33 17.45 -2.39
C TRP A 803 7.45 16.37 -2.25
N GLY A 804 7.49 15.26 -3.00
CA GLY A 804 8.33 14.07 -2.72
C GLY A 804 9.86 14.26 -2.57
N GLY A 805 10.52 15.05 -3.41
CA GLY A 805 11.92 15.46 -3.22
C GLY A 805 12.16 16.44 -2.05
N GLY A 806 11.10 16.92 -1.41
CA GLY A 806 11.04 18.02 -0.44
C GLY A 806 10.74 17.61 1.00
N GLY A 807 11.07 16.36 1.34
CA GLY A 807 11.48 16.04 2.70
C GLY A 807 12.76 16.80 3.09
N VAL A 808 12.98 16.97 4.39
CA VAL A 808 14.12 17.73 4.92
C VAL A 808 15.45 16.96 4.69
N THR A 809 16.55 17.68 4.41
CA THR A 809 17.85 17.06 4.14
C THR A 809 18.95 17.55 5.08
N ASN A 810 20.06 16.81 5.20
CA ASN A 810 21.23 17.26 5.98
C ASN A 810 21.91 18.51 5.38
N SER A 811 21.64 18.82 4.11
CA SER A 811 22.01 20.06 3.41
C SER A 811 21.03 21.21 3.63
N THR A 812 19.78 20.94 4.05
CA THR A 812 18.75 21.97 4.26
C THR A 812 19.20 22.98 5.33
N PRO A 813 19.06 24.30 5.09
CA PRO A 813 19.48 25.32 6.02
C PRO A 813 18.94 25.11 7.44
N GLY A 814 19.85 25.06 8.42
CA GLY A 814 19.49 24.86 9.83
C GLY A 814 19.39 23.41 10.30
N ILE A 815 19.60 22.40 9.43
CA ILE A 815 19.66 20.97 9.81
C ILE A 815 21.09 20.51 10.09
N SER A 816 22.08 21.04 9.39
CA SER A 816 23.49 20.82 9.73
C SER A 816 23.78 21.29 11.17
N GLY A 817 24.38 20.41 11.98
CA GLY A 817 24.54 20.59 13.43
C GLY A 817 23.23 20.51 14.26
N GLY A 818 22.10 20.15 13.65
CA GLY A 818 20.76 20.09 14.25
C GLY A 818 20.64 19.16 15.46
N GLN A 819 21.43 18.09 15.50
CA GLN A 819 21.46 17.12 16.61
C GLN A 819 21.77 17.80 17.96
N SER A 820 22.62 18.83 17.96
CA SER A 820 22.93 19.64 19.16
C SER A 820 21.74 20.46 19.70
N ARG A 821 20.68 20.60 18.88
CA ARG A 821 19.39 21.24 19.19
C ARG A 821 18.25 20.22 19.23
N GLY A 822 18.55 18.92 19.23
CA GLY A 822 17.57 17.83 19.25
C GLY A 822 16.84 17.61 17.91
N ILE A 823 17.35 18.11 16.79
CA ILE A 823 16.81 17.85 15.45
C ILE A 823 17.60 16.70 14.81
N TYR A 824 16.89 15.68 14.34
CA TYR A 824 17.46 14.50 13.72
C TYR A 824 16.73 14.25 12.40
N ASN A 825 17.46 13.72 11.41
CA ASN A 825 17.01 13.56 10.04
C ASN A 825 17.78 12.38 9.43
N TYR A 826 17.10 11.47 8.73
CA TYR A 826 17.72 10.24 8.26
C TYR A 826 17.30 9.92 6.82
N PHE A 827 18.15 9.18 6.09
CA PHE A 827 17.88 8.78 4.71
C PHE A 827 18.33 7.32 4.46
N TYR A 828 17.86 6.75 3.35
CA TYR A 828 17.73 5.33 3.11
C TYR A 828 17.45 5.00 1.65
N GLU A 829 17.72 3.76 1.28
CA GLU A 829 17.43 3.22 -0.03
C GLU A 829 16.72 1.87 0.15
N GLY A 830 15.48 1.77 -0.35
CA GLY A 830 14.60 0.62 -0.23
C GLY A 830 13.10 0.85 -0.33
N SER A 831 12.61 2.10 -0.30
CA SER A 831 12.24 2.64 1.02
C SER A 831 11.25 3.83 1.00
N ALA A 832 10.66 4.29 2.12
CA ALA A 832 9.20 4.35 2.05
C ALA A 832 8.33 5.41 2.65
N HIS A 833 7.05 5.19 2.41
CA HIS A 833 5.96 6.04 2.68
C HIS A 833 5.15 5.64 3.89
N HIS A 834 4.94 6.57 4.81
CA HIS A 834 4.33 6.20 6.08
C HIS A 834 4.93 4.98 6.75
N LEU A 835 6.16 4.57 6.40
CA LEU A 835 6.74 3.26 6.65
C LEU A 835 6.70 2.80 8.09
N ASP A 836 7.05 3.71 9.00
CA ASP A 836 7.14 3.44 10.43
C ASP A 836 6.46 4.47 11.34
N LEU A 837 5.64 5.36 10.76
CA LEU A 837 4.32 5.53 11.39
C LEU A 837 3.74 4.12 11.35
N ARG A 838 3.59 3.73 10.07
CA ARG A 838 3.44 2.46 9.37
C ARG A 838 3.99 1.31 10.17
N GLN A 839 3.61 0.19 9.65
CA GLN A 839 2.99 -0.77 10.48
C GLN A 839 4.24 -1.67 10.88
N PRO A 840 4.52 -1.93 12.16
CA PRO A 840 5.67 -2.67 12.71
C PRO A 840 6.22 -4.09 12.31
N ASN A 841 6.79 -4.47 11.13
CA ASN A 841 6.82 -5.94 10.87
C ASN A 841 7.67 -6.69 9.79
N SER A 842 8.09 -7.95 9.96
CA SER A 842 8.02 -8.96 8.88
C SER A 842 9.04 -8.99 7.75
N CYS A 843 8.49 -8.92 6.54
CA CYS A 843 9.21 -9.11 5.29
C CYS A 843 10.36 -8.04 5.26
N ASP A 844 10.27 -6.96 6.06
CA ASP A 844 11.30 -6.00 6.55
C ASP A 844 12.76 -6.51 6.51
N PRO A 845 13.53 -6.20 5.45
CA PRO A 845 14.71 -7.02 5.16
C PRO A 845 16.09 -6.34 5.10
N GLN A 846 17.07 -7.20 5.41
CA GLN A 846 18.54 -7.14 5.22
C GLN A 846 19.45 -6.70 6.36
N ASN A 847 19.42 -5.45 6.82
CA ASN A 847 20.52 -4.90 7.63
C ASN A 847 20.18 -3.96 8.80
N VAL A 848 19.13 -3.15 8.68
CA VAL A 848 18.90 -1.99 9.54
C VAL A 848 18.18 -2.38 10.82
N HIS A 849 18.66 -3.41 11.50
CA HIS A 849 18.64 -3.49 12.97
C HIS A 849 19.48 -2.33 13.55
N ASN A 850 19.22 -1.10 13.06
CA ASN A 850 19.98 0.16 13.08
C ASN A 850 19.16 1.47 12.88
N LEU A 851 17.87 1.48 12.50
CA LEU A 851 16.91 2.58 12.86
C LEU A 851 15.35 2.44 13.37
N ARG A 852 14.54 1.82 14.37
CA ARG A 852 14.23 0.94 15.64
C ARG A 852 14.90 0.75 17.16
N PHE A 853 16.06 1.16 17.76
CA PHE A 853 16.50 1.49 19.15
C PHE A 853 17.25 2.87 19.36
N GLN A 854 17.63 3.62 18.32
CA GLN A 854 18.15 5.02 18.27
C GLN A 854 17.21 6.18 18.73
N VAL A 855 16.19 6.61 17.96
CA VAL A 855 15.25 7.73 18.26
C VAL A 855 14.32 7.43 19.46
N VAL A 856 14.32 6.20 19.95
CA VAL A 856 14.08 5.72 21.31
C VAL A 856 14.85 6.49 22.34
N GLY A 857 16.16 6.53 22.16
CA GLY A 857 17.06 7.40 22.87
C GLY A 857 16.69 8.85 22.66
N ILE A 858 16.21 9.26 21.48
CA ILE A 858 15.77 10.64 21.25
C ILE A 858 14.52 10.98 22.07
N LEU A 859 13.43 10.19 22.05
CA LEU A 859 12.27 10.42 22.92
C LEU A 859 12.63 10.26 24.41
N LYS A 860 13.42 9.25 24.77
CA LYS A 860 13.95 9.07 26.15
C LYS A 860 14.78 10.28 26.59
N CYS A 861 15.56 10.92 25.71
CA CYS A 861 16.32 12.13 26.01
C CYS A 861 15.48 13.43 25.91
N TRP A 862 14.42 13.47 25.11
CA TRP A 862 13.47 14.60 25.08
C TRP A 862 12.58 14.62 26.33
N ILE A 863 12.27 13.46 26.90
CA ILE A 863 11.42 13.29 28.08
C ILE A 863 12.26 13.26 29.37
N ASN A 864 13.43 12.60 29.36
CA ASN A 864 14.40 12.55 30.47
C ASN A 864 15.84 12.86 29.98
N PRO A 865 16.20 14.14 29.79
CA PRO A 865 17.50 14.55 29.28
C PRO A 865 18.68 14.27 30.22
N ASP A 866 18.43 14.07 31.51
CA ASP A 866 19.45 13.80 32.53
C ASP A 866 19.86 12.30 32.60
N SER A 867 19.30 11.47 31.72
CA SER A 867 19.68 10.06 31.56
C SER A 867 21.15 9.93 31.09
N PRO A 868 21.95 8.98 31.61
CA PRO A 868 23.36 8.82 31.27
C PRO A 868 23.62 8.41 29.80
N ASN A 869 22.57 8.08 29.05
CA ASN A 869 22.63 7.77 27.61
C ASN A 869 22.31 9.01 26.72
N CYS A 870 22.26 10.20 27.31
CA CYS A 870 21.91 11.46 26.64
C CYS A 870 23.11 12.43 26.58
N PRO A 871 23.22 13.30 25.56
CA PRO A 871 22.32 13.42 24.40
C PRO A 871 22.45 12.22 23.44
N PHE A 872 21.37 11.89 22.75
CA PHE A 872 21.38 10.75 21.84
C PHE A 872 22.23 11.02 20.58
N VAL A 873 23.05 10.03 20.19
CA VAL A 873 23.98 10.10 19.05
C VAL A 873 23.50 9.23 17.89
N GLN A 874 23.10 9.88 16.81
CA GLN A 874 22.65 9.26 15.57
C GLN A 874 23.76 8.44 14.88
N LYS A 875 23.46 7.20 14.50
CA LYS A 875 24.33 6.30 13.72
C LYS A 875 23.86 6.19 12.25
N PRO A 876 24.77 5.95 11.28
CA PRO A 876 24.42 5.58 9.91
C PRO A 876 23.75 4.21 9.81
N LEU A 877 23.17 3.96 8.63
CA LEU A 877 22.39 2.77 8.28
C LEU A 877 23.16 1.93 7.26
N PRO A 878 23.21 0.59 7.37
CA PRO A 878 23.72 -0.22 6.27
C PRO A 878 22.77 -0.28 5.05
N THR A 879 23.17 -1.03 4.01
CA THR A 879 22.60 -0.98 2.66
C THR A 879 21.50 -1.99 2.38
N PHE A 880 20.58 -1.60 1.50
CA PHE A 880 19.49 -2.41 0.96
C PHE A 880 19.81 -3.90 0.79
N GLY A 881 18.83 -4.77 1.10
CA GLY A 881 18.79 -6.11 0.53
C GLY A 881 17.43 -6.78 0.64
N PHE A 882 17.40 -8.01 0.16
CA PHE A 882 16.34 -8.99 0.34
C PHE A 882 16.37 -9.56 1.76
N SER A 883 15.25 -10.14 2.23
CA SER A 883 15.29 -11.15 3.29
C SER A 883 14.84 -12.48 2.71
N SER A 884 15.27 -13.56 3.34
CA SER A 884 15.44 -14.90 2.76
C SER A 884 14.16 -15.75 2.66
N SER A 885 13.02 -15.13 2.35
CA SER A 885 11.66 -15.72 2.42
C SER A 885 11.17 -16.09 3.85
N SER A 886 9.88 -16.26 4.16
CA SER A 886 8.80 -16.92 3.39
C SER A 886 7.29 -16.72 3.81
N GLU A 887 6.82 -16.13 4.93
CA GLU A 887 5.33 -16.04 5.25
C GLU A 887 4.92 -14.70 5.86
N CYS A 888 3.87 -13.97 5.44
CA CYS A 888 3.80 -12.51 5.70
C CYS A 888 2.69 -12.11 6.77
N LYS A 889 3.05 -11.63 8.02
CA LYS A 889 2.21 -11.54 9.28
C LYS A 889 2.58 -10.53 10.42
N TYR A 890 1.66 -9.90 11.19
CA TYR A 890 1.99 -8.98 12.31
C TYR A 890 2.77 -9.63 13.46
N ILE A 891 3.74 -8.88 14.01
CA ILE A 891 4.30 -8.97 15.39
C ILE A 891 3.34 -7.80 15.99
N TYR A 892 2.39 -8.04 16.95
CA TYR A 892 1.86 -6.99 17.89
C TYR A 892 2.89 -6.95 19.15
N GLN A 893 3.56 -5.81 19.51
CA GLN A 893 4.47 -5.36 20.65
C GLN A 893 5.68 -6.17 21.01
N GLY A 894 6.14 -7.06 20.15
CA GLY A 894 7.33 -7.80 20.48
C GLY A 894 8.64 -7.01 20.24
N TYR A 895 9.32 -7.09 19.08
CA TYR A 895 10.66 -6.62 18.68
C TYR A 895 11.67 -6.15 19.77
N PRO A 896 12.89 -6.71 19.82
CA PRO A 896 13.71 -6.67 21.02
C PRO A 896 14.37 -5.30 21.26
N TRP A 897 13.83 -4.43 22.15
CA TRP A 897 14.24 -3.04 22.49
C TRP A 897 15.66 -2.83 23.03
N ASP A 898 16.62 -3.41 22.34
CA ASP A 898 18.02 -3.53 22.68
C ASP A 898 18.71 -4.11 21.44
N GLN A 899 19.64 -3.37 20.80
CA GLN A 899 20.37 -3.82 19.59
C GLN A 899 21.26 -5.08 19.80
N ASN A 900 21.11 -5.79 20.91
CA ASN A 900 21.94 -6.93 21.33
C ASN A 900 21.13 -8.24 21.48
N LYS A 901 19.93 -8.32 20.89
CA LYS A 901 19.05 -9.51 20.91
C LYS A 901 18.37 -9.75 19.57
#